data_AF-A0A8S2LFB0-F1
#
_entry.id   AF-A0A8S2LFB0-F1
#
_cell.length_a   1.000
_cell.length_b   1.000
_cell.length_c   1.000
_cell.angle_alpha   90.00
_cell.angle_beta   90.00
_cell.angle_gamma   90.00
#
_symmetry.space_group_name_H-M   'P 1'
#
loop_
_entity.id
_entity.type
_entity.pdbx_description
1 polymer ?
#
loop_
_entity_poly.entity_id
_entity_poly.type
_entity_poly.pdbx_seq_one_letter_code
_entity_poly.pdbx_strand_id
1 'polypeptide(L)'
;MDEKAELIEECKVLRLELDNLMINDFDRVLTETNEILKTAIKTLKRSNDPTLSNGDSNVHPLVLSLTHPQNSEILKCTVTLHGSDIVAGEVLYKAGGKVSPPMNSVFKTNIVPSQMKYWFLQQLHECKHHLEQALRYIQLTDFERNFEQMNKAIHYLDLIIECINNAKDNILLPKKKRIDDLRRNKNTVIFTPPIPENMAFSFYVQGTKLSFAVYHCGQGKTSGYFKHVVEANVPTIANLLSQLNHVLSLLQHLRDKFQIFAEYQNGSDWKAMIEQEQEHQIQAGVDSIIIDTMTSNLLRFAGRVVVVTGAGNGLGKEYALAFAERGASVVINDLGGTTSGEGKNSRAADDVVALIISKGGIAVPDYNSVENGKAIIDTAINAFGRIDILINNAGILRDKSFLNMQENDWDLVHRIHLRSSYLVSQAAWAHMRKQQYGKIVMTSSTSGIYGNFGQANYSAAKLGLVGLSNTLAIEGSKYGISCNAIAPTAYSRLTQSLLPDDAEHGLKPEFVMPLVLYLSHETCDETGSLFEVAGGWIGKVRWEKSSGAVVRKKNCPMTPEDVRDNWDKITNFSNPMYHKTQVDQVTHLMDVIKQIDSGSDDKSSLMTKSDEFTQTFTYTQNNTILYALSIGCSTRQPNALQYLYENHENFSVLPTFAVIPAQALTMNIIGSSNLGFEVDLAKVLHGEQYVELFRPLPPTATLTLKGKIVDVLDKGSGAVIIYEVEMYDEAKELLGINQFVIFSVGSGGFGGHRDTDKQIKSAQIPKRKPDKVSSEKTNIDQAALYRLNGDSNPLHIDSEFAAIAGFQQPILHGLCTFGYAARHILHEFANDDTKLFKAIKVRFTKPVIPGQSIETHMWQEGNRIYFESRVPESNQTVLSGGYVDLHSVIINNDPPGSITNKQSETPERSEESKTGADLKAKAAFDEINKRVTAQPDLVKKINAIIVFDITKDGAVVQSWTIDGKKGKLYSGKPDEAAQATITVDDEDFVNLAAGKASAPVLFTKGKLKLKGNVMLAQKLSTLFKEQSKL
;
A
#
# COMPACT_ATOMS: atom_id res chain seq x y z
N MET A 1 -9.27 -23.10 58.71
CA MET A 1 -10.75 -23.20 58.64
C MET A 1 -11.26 -22.55 57.37
N ASP A 2 -10.51 -21.58 56.79
CA ASP A 2 -10.84 -20.92 55.52
C ASP A 2 -10.61 -21.76 54.26
N GLU A 3 -9.52 -22.54 54.14
CA GLU A 3 -9.30 -23.36 52.91
C GLU A 3 -10.40 -24.40 52.65
N LYS A 4 -11.00 -24.95 53.71
CA LYS A 4 -12.07 -25.95 53.58
C LYS A 4 -13.40 -25.31 53.20
N ALA A 5 -13.62 -24.05 53.59
CA ALA A 5 -14.81 -23.29 53.21
C ALA A 5 -14.70 -22.80 51.76
N GLU A 6 -13.50 -22.40 51.34
CA GLU A 6 -13.17 -22.00 49.96
C GLU A 6 -13.34 -23.17 48.99
N LEU A 7 -12.81 -24.36 49.33
CA LEU A 7 -13.03 -25.59 48.56
C LEU A 7 -14.51 -25.97 48.46
N ILE A 8 -15.29 -25.83 49.54
CA ILE A 8 -16.72 -26.17 49.53
C ILE A 8 -17.50 -25.21 48.64
N GLU A 9 -17.11 -23.95 48.56
CA GLU A 9 -17.77 -22.96 47.71
C GLU A 9 -17.37 -23.12 46.23
N GLU A 10 -16.09 -23.41 45.95
CA GLU A 10 -15.62 -23.83 44.61
C GLU A 10 -16.36 -25.09 44.11
N CYS A 11 -16.55 -26.09 44.97
CA CYS A 11 -17.30 -27.31 44.64
C CYS A 11 -18.78 -27.04 44.33
N LYS A 12 -19.41 -26.01 44.95
CA LYS A 12 -20.79 -25.62 44.64
C LYS A 12 -20.91 -24.89 43.32
N VAL A 13 -19.95 -24.02 43.00
CA VAL A 13 -19.89 -23.29 41.73
C VAL A 13 -19.72 -24.26 40.56
N LEU A 14 -18.77 -25.19 40.67
CA LEU A 14 -18.54 -26.24 39.64
C LEU A 14 -19.78 -27.12 39.43
N ARG A 15 -20.53 -27.43 40.50
CA ARG A 15 -21.76 -28.23 40.39
C ARG A 15 -22.90 -27.47 39.72
N LEU A 16 -23.01 -26.16 39.96
CA LEU A 16 -23.96 -25.26 39.29
C LEU A 16 -23.62 -25.04 37.81
N GLU A 17 -22.34 -24.93 37.47
CA GLU A 17 -21.86 -24.87 36.09
C GLU A 17 -22.13 -26.17 35.33
N LEU A 18 -21.92 -27.31 35.99
CA LEU A 18 -22.19 -28.63 35.44
C LEU A 18 -23.68 -28.86 35.15
N ASP A 19 -24.56 -28.47 36.07
CA ASP A 19 -26.01 -28.54 35.87
C ASP A 19 -26.45 -27.63 34.71
N ASN A 20 -25.88 -26.43 34.57
CA ASN A 20 -26.14 -25.54 33.43
C ASN A 20 -25.61 -26.08 32.11
N LEU A 21 -24.43 -26.71 32.11
CA LEU A 21 -23.80 -27.30 30.93
C LEU A 21 -24.62 -28.48 30.39
N MET A 22 -25.12 -29.33 31.28
CA MET A 22 -25.95 -30.49 30.96
C MET A 22 -27.36 -30.13 30.49
N ILE A 23 -27.95 -29.06 31.03
CA ILE A 23 -29.34 -28.68 30.75
C ILE A 23 -29.45 -27.73 29.54
N ASN A 24 -28.51 -26.79 29.37
CA ASN A 24 -28.66 -25.69 28.41
C ASN A 24 -27.62 -25.70 27.29
N ASP A 25 -26.36 -26.03 27.56
CA ASP A 25 -25.29 -25.91 26.56
C ASP A 25 -25.17 -27.16 25.68
N PHE A 26 -25.33 -28.38 26.24
CA PHE A 26 -25.26 -29.63 25.49
C PHE A 26 -26.29 -29.72 24.36
N ASP A 27 -27.58 -29.56 24.71
CA ASP A 27 -28.69 -29.62 23.74
C ASP A 27 -28.59 -28.48 22.72
N ARG A 28 -28.16 -27.27 23.14
CA ARG A 28 -27.96 -26.13 22.25
C ARG A 28 -26.84 -26.39 21.24
N VAL A 29 -25.67 -26.83 21.71
CA VAL A 29 -24.51 -27.10 20.86
C VAL A 29 -24.79 -28.24 19.88
N LEU A 30 -25.44 -29.32 20.33
CA LEU A 30 -25.82 -30.41 19.43
C LEU A 30 -26.90 -29.99 18.42
N THR A 31 -27.87 -29.16 18.82
CA THR A 31 -28.89 -28.63 17.91
C THR A 31 -28.27 -27.70 16.86
N GLU A 32 -27.40 -26.78 17.27
CA GLU A 32 -26.68 -25.88 16.38
C GLU A 32 -25.77 -26.66 15.42
N THR A 33 -25.02 -27.63 15.94
CA THR A 33 -24.21 -28.55 15.15
C THR A 33 -25.05 -29.30 14.12
N ASN A 34 -26.20 -29.83 14.52
CA ASN A 34 -27.12 -30.56 13.66
C ASN A 34 -27.63 -29.70 12.49
N GLU A 35 -28.05 -28.46 12.77
CA GLU A 35 -28.53 -27.53 11.73
C GLU A 35 -27.42 -27.07 10.78
N ILE A 36 -26.22 -26.83 11.30
CA ILE A 36 -25.05 -26.48 10.48
C ILE A 36 -24.66 -27.65 9.58
N LEU A 37 -24.57 -28.87 10.12
CA LEU A 37 -24.25 -30.07 9.34
C LEU A 37 -25.32 -30.37 8.28
N LYS A 38 -26.61 -30.21 8.58
CA LYS A 38 -27.69 -30.34 7.60
C LYS A 38 -27.55 -29.32 6.47
N THR A 39 -27.21 -28.09 6.80
CA THR A 39 -27.00 -27.00 5.84
C THR A 39 -25.78 -27.28 4.95
N ALA A 40 -24.67 -27.72 5.55
CA ALA A 40 -23.48 -28.16 4.84
C ALA A 40 -23.76 -29.34 3.88
N ILE A 41 -24.48 -30.36 4.35
CA ILE A 41 -24.88 -31.52 3.54
C ILE A 41 -25.82 -31.09 2.41
N LYS A 42 -26.74 -30.15 2.65
CA LYS A 42 -27.65 -29.60 1.62
C LYS A 42 -26.87 -28.89 0.51
N THR A 43 -25.84 -28.12 0.86
CA THR A 43 -24.93 -27.46 -0.08
C THR A 43 -24.15 -28.49 -0.93
N LEU A 44 -23.89 -29.68 -0.39
CA LEU A 44 -23.17 -30.77 -1.06
C LEU A 44 -24.06 -31.78 -1.80
N LYS A 45 -25.39 -31.56 -1.89
CA LYS A 45 -26.29 -32.51 -2.56
C LYS A 45 -26.11 -32.52 -4.09
N ARG A 46 -26.27 -33.72 -4.66
CA ARG A 46 -26.22 -34.01 -6.10
C ARG A 46 -27.43 -33.44 -6.83
N SER A 47 -27.25 -32.92 -8.04
CA SER A 47 -28.38 -32.66 -8.95
C SER A 47 -28.87 -33.98 -9.56
N ASN A 48 -30.15 -34.29 -9.43
CA ASN A 48 -30.77 -35.42 -10.12
C ASN A 48 -31.49 -35.02 -11.41
N ASP A 49 -31.33 -33.77 -11.88
CA ASP A 49 -32.10 -33.24 -13.00
C ASP A 49 -31.25 -33.15 -14.30
N PRO A 50 -31.54 -33.96 -15.33
CA PRO A 50 -30.83 -33.95 -16.60
C PRO A 50 -31.25 -32.79 -17.54
N THR A 51 -32.17 -31.90 -17.11
CA THR A 51 -32.76 -30.83 -17.95
C THR A 51 -32.54 -29.41 -17.43
N LEU A 52 -31.50 -29.18 -16.64
CA LEU A 52 -31.18 -27.85 -16.11
C LEU A 52 -30.78 -26.86 -17.21
N SER A 53 -31.79 -26.10 -17.66
CA SER A 53 -31.67 -24.88 -18.43
C SER A 53 -32.31 -23.74 -17.64
N ASN A 54 -31.57 -22.64 -17.50
CA ASN A 54 -31.99 -21.29 -17.10
C ASN A 54 -33.00 -21.20 -15.93
N GLY A 55 -32.52 -21.17 -14.69
CA GLY A 55 -33.37 -20.73 -13.56
C GLY A 55 -32.81 -20.91 -12.15
N ASP A 56 -31.79 -21.74 -11.93
CA ASP A 56 -31.30 -22.03 -10.58
C ASP A 56 -30.12 -21.11 -10.16
N SER A 57 -30.27 -20.43 -9.02
CA SER A 57 -29.36 -19.37 -8.52
C SER A 57 -27.98 -19.87 -8.04
N ASN A 58 -27.75 -21.19 -8.04
CA ASN A 58 -26.52 -21.84 -7.55
C ASN A 58 -25.55 -22.28 -8.67
N VAL A 59 -25.76 -21.82 -9.91
CA VAL A 59 -24.96 -22.21 -11.07
C VAL A 59 -23.98 -21.10 -11.41
N HIS A 60 -22.68 -21.31 -11.15
CA HIS A 60 -21.63 -20.33 -11.46
C HIS A 60 -20.64 -20.87 -12.50
N PRO A 61 -20.45 -20.19 -13.65
CA PRO A 61 -19.38 -20.49 -14.58
C PRO A 61 -18.05 -19.97 -14.00
N LEU A 62 -17.11 -20.88 -13.75
CA LEU A 62 -15.74 -20.60 -13.36
C LEU A 62 -14.85 -20.64 -14.60
N VAL A 63 -14.20 -19.52 -14.89
CA VAL A 63 -13.27 -19.41 -16.03
C VAL A 63 -11.84 -19.55 -15.51
N LEU A 64 -11.16 -20.59 -15.97
CA LEU A 64 -9.78 -20.93 -15.66
C LEU A 64 -8.93 -20.69 -16.92
N SER A 65 -8.07 -19.68 -16.91
CA SER A 65 -7.23 -19.33 -18.06
C SER A 65 -5.75 -19.53 -17.74
N LEU A 66 -5.04 -20.16 -18.67
CA LEU A 66 -3.66 -20.58 -18.53
C LEU A 66 -2.90 -20.11 -19.77
N THR A 67 -1.85 -19.32 -19.57
CA THR A 67 -1.00 -18.80 -20.65
C THR A 67 0.42 -19.27 -20.45
N HIS A 68 0.99 -19.97 -21.43
CA HIS A 68 2.37 -20.45 -21.34
C HIS A 68 3.34 -19.28 -21.52
N PRO A 69 4.29 -19.03 -20.58
CA PRO A 69 5.13 -17.83 -20.58
C PRO A 69 6.04 -17.66 -21.81
N GLN A 70 6.36 -18.76 -22.50
CA GLN A 70 7.38 -18.77 -23.57
C GLN A 70 6.83 -18.93 -24.99
N ASN A 71 5.60 -19.43 -25.20
CA ASN A 71 5.12 -19.87 -26.53
C ASN A 71 3.78 -19.29 -26.97
N SER A 72 3.22 -18.29 -26.27
CA SER A 72 1.89 -17.71 -26.61
C SER A 72 0.74 -18.72 -26.69
N GLU A 73 0.92 -19.92 -26.11
CA GLU A 73 -0.14 -20.93 -26.01
C GLU A 73 -1.14 -20.49 -24.94
N ILE A 74 -2.42 -20.46 -25.30
CA ILE A 74 -3.51 -20.08 -24.41
C ILE A 74 -4.44 -21.28 -24.28
N LEU A 75 -4.56 -21.79 -23.06
CA LEU A 75 -5.56 -22.77 -22.69
C LEU A 75 -6.58 -22.11 -21.76
N LYS A 76 -7.81 -21.96 -22.23
CA LYS A 76 -8.94 -21.40 -21.47
C LYS A 76 -9.96 -22.50 -21.25
N CYS A 77 -10.18 -22.87 -19.99
CA CYS A 77 -11.17 -23.82 -19.57
C CYS A 77 -12.27 -23.10 -18.78
N THR A 78 -13.51 -23.17 -19.23
CA THR A 78 -14.67 -22.71 -18.48
C THR A 78 -15.39 -23.93 -17.94
N VAL A 79 -15.61 -24.02 -16.63
CA VAL A 79 -16.41 -25.08 -16.01
C VAL A 79 -17.54 -24.49 -15.21
N THR A 80 -18.71 -25.10 -15.27
CA THR A 80 -19.87 -24.68 -14.50
C THR A 80 -20.10 -25.66 -13.37
N LEU A 81 -20.15 -25.15 -12.14
CA LEU A 81 -20.42 -25.96 -10.95
C LEU A 81 -21.89 -25.86 -10.54
N HIS A 82 -22.43 -26.96 -10.01
CA HIS A 82 -23.67 -27.00 -9.28
C HIS A 82 -23.57 -28.02 -8.13
N GLY A 83 -23.56 -27.54 -6.89
CA GLY A 83 -23.30 -28.40 -5.72
C GLY A 83 -21.90 -29.03 -5.78
N SER A 84 -21.83 -30.37 -5.71
CA SER A 84 -20.59 -31.15 -5.84
C SER A 84 -20.18 -31.48 -7.29
N ASP A 85 -21.01 -31.08 -8.26
CA ASP A 85 -20.98 -31.62 -9.62
C ASP A 85 -20.49 -30.54 -10.61
N ILE A 86 -19.68 -30.97 -11.57
CA ILE A 86 -19.34 -30.13 -12.73
C ILE A 86 -20.39 -30.43 -13.81
N VAL A 87 -21.27 -29.46 -14.08
CA VAL A 87 -22.46 -29.65 -14.93
C VAL A 87 -22.31 -29.12 -16.35
N ALA A 88 -21.25 -28.37 -16.64
CA ALA A 88 -20.83 -28.00 -18.00
C ALA A 88 -19.33 -27.70 -18.04
N GLY A 89 -18.72 -27.88 -19.22
CA GLY A 89 -17.31 -27.56 -19.45
C GLY A 89 -17.03 -27.20 -20.91
N GLU A 90 -16.33 -26.10 -21.14
CA GLU A 90 -15.78 -25.68 -22.42
C GLU A 90 -14.26 -25.57 -22.28
N VAL A 91 -13.51 -26.22 -23.17
CA VAL A 91 -12.05 -26.05 -23.25
C VAL A 91 -11.69 -25.48 -24.61
N LEU A 92 -10.99 -24.36 -24.58
CA LEU A 92 -10.42 -23.64 -25.71
C LEU A 92 -8.90 -23.74 -25.62
N TYR A 93 -8.28 -24.39 -26.60
CA TYR A 93 -6.82 -24.46 -26.71
C TYR A 93 -6.34 -23.78 -27.99
N LYS A 94 -5.37 -22.88 -27.86
CA LYS A 94 -4.70 -22.21 -28.97
C LYS A 94 -3.20 -22.49 -28.90
N ALA A 95 -2.69 -23.29 -29.82
CA ALA A 95 -1.27 -23.62 -29.94
C ALA A 95 -0.47 -22.49 -30.61
N GLY A 96 0.78 -22.28 -30.19
CA GLY A 96 1.65 -21.21 -30.65
C GLY A 96 3.06 -21.74 -30.96
N GLY A 97 3.32 -22.05 -32.24
CA GLY A 97 4.67 -22.15 -32.81
C GLY A 97 5.28 -23.55 -33.08
N LYS A 98 5.80 -23.71 -34.32
CA LYS A 98 6.78 -24.69 -34.86
C LYS A 98 6.58 -26.21 -34.66
N VAL A 99 5.36 -26.73 -34.75
CA VAL A 99 5.15 -28.10 -35.24
C VAL A 99 4.45 -28.02 -36.59
N SER A 100 5.09 -28.56 -37.63
CA SER A 100 4.58 -28.55 -39.01
C SER A 100 3.48 -29.62 -39.16
N PRO A 101 2.35 -29.37 -39.86
CA PRO A 101 2.02 -28.20 -40.67
C PRO A 101 1.16 -27.14 -39.93
N PRO A 102 1.05 -25.91 -40.45
CA PRO A 102 0.52 -24.75 -39.73
C PRO A 102 -1.01 -24.73 -39.72
N MET A 103 -1.61 -24.63 -38.54
CA MET A 103 -2.98 -24.11 -38.38
C MET A 103 -3.06 -23.25 -37.12
N ASN A 104 -3.66 -22.06 -37.27
CA ASN A 104 -4.33 -21.34 -36.20
C ASN A 104 -5.58 -22.13 -35.77
N SER A 105 -5.41 -23.35 -35.28
CA SER A 105 -6.52 -24.20 -34.85
C SER A 105 -6.86 -23.88 -33.40
N VAL A 106 -7.99 -23.20 -33.20
CA VAL A 106 -8.65 -23.14 -31.90
C VAL A 106 -9.45 -24.43 -31.77
N PHE A 107 -9.01 -25.31 -30.87
CA PHE A 107 -9.78 -26.50 -30.53
C PHE A 107 -10.83 -26.11 -29.51
N LYS A 108 -12.10 -26.17 -29.90
CA LYS A 108 -13.25 -25.98 -29.02
C LYS A 108 -13.93 -27.34 -28.83
N THR A 109 -13.92 -27.84 -27.61
CA THR A 109 -14.72 -28.99 -27.23
C THR A 109 -15.80 -28.54 -26.25
N ASN A 110 -17.05 -28.88 -26.57
CA ASN A 110 -18.20 -28.71 -25.69
C ASN A 110 -18.52 -30.07 -25.09
N ILE A 111 -18.67 -30.13 -23.78
CA ILE A 111 -18.98 -31.39 -23.10
C ILE A 111 -20.49 -31.51 -23.00
N VAL A 112 -21.05 -32.57 -23.59
CA VAL A 112 -22.49 -32.81 -23.61
C VAL A 112 -22.90 -33.55 -22.32
N PRO A 113 -24.01 -33.19 -21.64
CA PRO A 113 -24.42 -33.80 -20.36
C PRO A 113 -24.50 -35.33 -20.35
N SER A 114 -24.81 -35.96 -21.50
CA SER A 114 -24.84 -37.42 -21.65
C SER A 114 -23.47 -38.09 -21.43
N GLN A 115 -22.37 -37.36 -21.60
CA GLN A 115 -20.99 -37.79 -21.35
C GLN A 115 -20.49 -37.44 -19.93
N MET A 116 -21.25 -36.67 -19.14
CA MET A 116 -20.88 -36.19 -17.79
C MET A 116 -21.24 -37.16 -16.65
N LYS A 117 -21.65 -38.41 -16.94
CA LYS A 117 -22.06 -39.40 -15.92
C LYS A 117 -21.00 -39.72 -14.84
N TYR A 118 -19.79 -39.17 -14.93
CA TYR A 118 -18.66 -39.42 -14.03
C TYR A 118 -18.01 -38.14 -13.44
N TRP A 119 -18.58 -36.95 -13.63
CA TRP A 119 -17.97 -35.67 -13.26
C TRP A 119 -18.30 -35.24 -11.81
N PHE A 120 -17.71 -35.93 -10.82
CA PHE A 120 -17.93 -35.61 -9.39
C PHE A 120 -16.61 -35.24 -8.71
N LEU A 121 -16.61 -34.16 -7.92
CA LEU A 121 -15.48 -33.87 -7.04
C LEU A 121 -15.46 -34.89 -5.91
N GLN A 122 -14.76 -36.01 -6.11
CA GLN A 122 -14.68 -37.13 -5.16
C GLN A 122 -14.39 -36.66 -3.71
N GLN A 123 -13.54 -35.65 -3.55
CA GLN A 123 -13.24 -35.03 -2.26
C GLN A 123 -14.47 -34.45 -1.55
N LEU A 124 -15.38 -33.81 -2.29
CA LEU A 124 -16.63 -33.26 -1.75
C LEU A 124 -17.65 -34.37 -1.44
N HIS A 125 -17.62 -35.47 -2.18
CA HIS A 125 -18.46 -36.64 -1.90
C HIS A 125 -17.99 -37.39 -0.64
N GLU A 126 -16.67 -37.59 -0.51
CA GLU A 126 -16.05 -38.16 0.69
C GLU A 126 -16.31 -37.25 1.91
N CYS A 127 -16.18 -35.93 1.75
CA CYS A 127 -16.57 -34.95 2.76
C CYS A 127 -18.03 -35.13 3.20
N LYS A 128 -18.97 -35.14 2.25
CA LYS A 128 -20.40 -35.35 2.53
C LYS A 128 -20.65 -36.65 3.30
N HIS A 129 -20.00 -37.74 2.90
CA HIS A 129 -20.15 -39.05 3.55
C HIS A 129 -19.77 -38.98 5.04
N HIS A 130 -18.66 -38.32 5.36
CA HIS A 130 -18.23 -38.12 6.74
C HIS A 130 -19.18 -37.21 7.54
N LEU A 131 -19.74 -36.17 6.92
CA LEU A 131 -20.76 -35.33 7.58
C LEU A 131 -22.06 -36.10 7.84
N GLU A 132 -22.47 -36.99 6.92
CA GLU A 132 -23.62 -37.88 7.14
C GLU A 132 -23.36 -38.89 8.27
N GLN A 133 -22.11 -39.34 8.45
CA GLN A 133 -21.73 -40.16 9.60
C GLN A 133 -21.78 -39.36 10.91
N ALA A 134 -21.26 -38.12 10.93
CA ALA A 134 -21.34 -37.23 12.09
C ALA A 134 -22.81 -37.01 12.51
N LEU A 135 -23.71 -36.78 11.54
CA LEU A 135 -25.15 -36.62 11.79
C LEU A 135 -25.79 -37.88 12.40
N ARG A 136 -25.38 -39.07 11.96
CA ARG A 136 -25.83 -40.34 12.57
C ARG A 136 -25.34 -40.47 14.00
N TYR A 137 -24.09 -40.13 14.28
CA TYR A 137 -23.59 -40.14 15.66
C TYR A 137 -24.34 -39.16 16.54
N ILE A 138 -24.65 -37.95 16.07
CA ILE A 138 -25.49 -36.98 16.79
C ILE A 138 -26.87 -37.58 17.12
N GLN A 139 -27.50 -38.29 16.17
CA GLN A 139 -28.79 -38.96 16.39
C GLN A 139 -28.71 -40.15 17.36
N LEU A 140 -27.55 -40.80 17.47
CA LEU A 140 -27.31 -41.87 18.43
C LEU A 140 -26.98 -41.36 19.83
N THR A 141 -26.73 -40.05 19.98
CA THR A 141 -26.49 -39.35 21.26
C THR A 141 -27.77 -39.12 22.07
N ASP A 142 -28.84 -39.89 21.83
CA ASP A 142 -30.10 -39.83 22.59
C ASP A 142 -29.89 -40.48 23.98
N PHE A 143 -29.14 -39.79 24.83
CA PHE A 143 -28.84 -40.19 26.18
C PHE A 143 -29.99 -39.78 27.10
N GLU A 144 -30.57 -40.74 27.81
CA GLU A 144 -31.37 -40.43 28.99
C GLU A 144 -30.51 -39.56 29.92
N ARG A 145 -31.03 -38.36 30.22
CA ARG A 145 -30.40 -37.27 30.96
C ARG A 145 -29.97 -37.69 32.36
N ASN A 146 -28.88 -38.45 32.47
CA ASN A 146 -28.39 -38.90 33.75
C ASN A 146 -26.87 -38.90 33.81
N PHE A 147 -26.38 -38.35 34.92
CA PHE A 147 -24.98 -38.01 35.19
C PHE A 147 -24.01 -39.20 35.10
N GLU A 148 -24.49 -40.44 35.18
CA GLU A 148 -23.67 -41.66 35.19
C GLU A 148 -23.07 -42.04 33.82
N GLN A 149 -23.47 -41.40 32.71
CA GLN A 149 -23.03 -41.77 31.35
C GLN A 149 -22.04 -40.79 30.69
N MET A 150 -21.40 -39.90 31.45
CA MET A 150 -20.49 -38.85 30.94
C MET A 150 -19.35 -39.37 30.03
N ASN A 151 -18.73 -40.50 30.39
CA ASN A 151 -17.70 -41.15 29.55
C ASN A 151 -18.23 -41.57 28.17
N LYS A 152 -19.51 -41.94 28.10
CA LYS A 152 -20.17 -42.32 26.86
C LYS A 152 -20.47 -41.07 26.01
N ALA A 153 -20.82 -39.94 26.62
CA ALA A 153 -20.98 -38.66 25.92
C ALA A 153 -19.66 -38.16 25.32
N ILE A 154 -18.56 -38.23 26.07
CA ILE A 154 -17.20 -37.92 25.58
C ILE A 154 -16.86 -38.80 24.36
N HIS A 155 -17.14 -40.10 24.44
CA HIS A 155 -16.89 -41.03 23.33
C HIS A 155 -17.64 -40.66 22.04
N TYR A 156 -18.93 -40.30 22.12
CA TYR A 156 -19.68 -39.86 20.94
C TYR A 156 -19.21 -38.51 20.41
N LEU A 157 -18.84 -37.56 21.28
CA LEU A 157 -18.26 -36.28 20.86
C LEU A 157 -16.94 -36.51 20.10
N ASP A 158 -16.07 -37.40 20.59
CA ASP A 158 -14.82 -37.77 19.90
C ASP A 158 -15.10 -38.36 18.50
N LEU A 159 -16.09 -39.24 18.35
CA LEU A 159 -16.49 -39.80 17.05
C LEU A 159 -17.05 -38.73 16.09
N ILE A 160 -17.83 -37.77 16.60
CA ILE A 160 -18.38 -36.66 15.80
C ILE A 160 -17.25 -35.74 15.33
N ILE A 161 -16.35 -35.36 16.24
CA ILE A 161 -15.17 -34.54 15.96
C ILE A 161 -14.26 -35.22 14.92
N GLU A 162 -14.01 -36.53 15.06
CA GLU A 162 -13.23 -37.31 14.09
C GLU A 162 -13.88 -37.29 12.70
N CYS A 163 -15.20 -37.49 12.61
CA CYS A 163 -15.92 -37.41 11.34
C CYS A 163 -15.80 -36.03 10.68
N ILE A 164 -15.91 -34.96 11.44
CA ILE A 164 -15.82 -33.59 10.89
C ILE A 164 -14.38 -33.27 10.46
N ASN A 165 -13.37 -33.71 11.22
CA ASN A 165 -11.97 -33.58 10.81
C ASN A 165 -11.66 -34.38 9.54
N ASN A 166 -12.15 -35.61 9.42
CA ASN A 166 -12.03 -36.39 8.20
C ASN A 166 -12.74 -35.72 7.01
N ALA A 167 -13.90 -35.07 7.23
CA ALA A 167 -14.58 -34.30 6.20
C ALA A 167 -13.76 -33.09 5.73
N LYS A 168 -13.09 -32.40 6.66
CA LYS A 168 -12.20 -31.25 6.41
C LYS A 168 -10.94 -31.67 5.65
N ASP A 169 -10.29 -32.75 6.06
CA ASP A 169 -9.04 -33.23 5.48
C ASP A 169 -9.20 -33.66 4.01
N ASN A 170 -10.35 -34.23 3.66
CA ASN A 170 -10.65 -34.56 2.26
C ASN A 170 -10.72 -33.31 1.35
N ILE A 171 -11.04 -32.12 1.90
CA ILE A 171 -11.04 -30.83 1.18
C ILE A 171 -9.64 -30.19 1.16
N LEU A 172 -8.88 -30.31 2.26
CA LEU A 172 -7.62 -29.60 2.45
C LEU A 172 -6.40 -30.30 1.84
N LEU A 173 -6.38 -31.64 1.77
CA LEU A 173 -5.17 -32.39 1.40
C LEU A 173 -5.19 -32.91 -0.05
N PRO A 174 -4.20 -32.55 -0.90
CA PRO A 174 -4.08 -33.12 -2.24
C PRO A 174 -3.49 -34.54 -2.21
N LYS A 175 -4.29 -35.56 -2.53
CA LYS A 175 -3.81 -36.96 -2.68
C LYS A 175 -2.92 -37.08 -3.94
N LYS A 176 -1.58 -37.14 -3.80
CA LYS A 176 -0.64 -37.43 -4.91
C LYS A 176 -0.96 -38.81 -5.52
N LYS A 177 -1.15 -38.89 -6.84
CA LYS A 177 -1.44 -40.15 -7.57
C LYS A 177 -0.46 -40.40 -8.73
N ARG A 178 -0.12 -41.66 -9.02
CA ARG A 178 0.74 -42.06 -10.16
C ARG A 178 -0.05 -41.98 -11.48
N ILE A 179 0.61 -42.00 -12.65
CA ILE A 179 -0.04 -41.86 -13.97
C ILE A 179 -1.06 -42.99 -14.26
N ASP A 180 -0.76 -44.21 -13.83
CA ASP A 180 -1.69 -45.34 -13.98
C ASP A 180 -2.91 -45.21 -13.06
N ASP A 181 -2.77 -44.48 -11.96
CA ASP A 181 -3.86 -44.15 -11.05
C ASP A 181 -4.67 -42.97 -11.60
N LEU A 182 -4.03 -41.99 -12.26
CA LEU A 182 -4.69 -40.86 -12.93
C LEU A 182 -5.48 -41.33 -14.16
N ARG A 183 -4.97 -42.27 -14.95
CA ARG A 183 -5.70 -42.88 -16.09
C ARG A 183 -6.88 -43.76 -15.67
N ARG A 184 -6.81 -44.34 -14.47
CA ARG A 184 -7.90 -45.10 -13.84
C ARG A 184 -8.79 -44.25 -12.93
N ASN A 185 -8.45 -42.97 -12.72
CA ASN A 185 -9.18 -42.06 -11.85
C ASN A 185 -10.45 -41.59 -12.55
N LYS A 186 -11.59 -41.73 -11.86
CA LYS A 186 -12.89 -41.27 -12.36
C LYS A 186 -12.93 -39.74 -12.58
N ASN A 187 -12.00 -38.99 -11.98
CA ASN A 187 -11.90 -37.53 -12.08
C ASN A 187 -10.96 -37.04 -13.21
N THR A 188 -10.41 -37.94 -14.04
CA THR A 188 -9.52 -37.60 -15.17
C THR A 188 -10.25 -37.87 -16.48
N VAL A 189 -10.23 -36.90 -17.40
CA VAL A 189 -10.95 -36.99 -18.68
C VAL A 189 -9.99 -36.82 -19.86
N ILE A 190 -10.22 -37.61 -20.92
CA ILE A 190 -9.62 -37.44 -22.25
C ILE A 190 -10.71 -36.80 -23.13
N PHE A 191 -10.51 -35.55 -23.55
CA PHE A 191 -11.50 -34.80 -24.35
C PHE A 191 -11.56 -35.28 -25.80
N THR A 192 -12.74 -35.18 -26.43
CA THR A 192 -12.97 -35.37 -27.88
C THR A 192 -13.80 -34.20 -28.42
N PRO A 193 -13.56 -33.65 -29.65
CA PRO A 193 -12.55 -33.99 -30.67
C PRO A 193 -11.13 -33.53 -30.28
N PRO A 194 -10.05 -33.99 -30.95
CA PRO A 194 -8.82 -34.36 -30.25
C PRO A 194 -7.99 -33.14 -29.85
N ILE A 195 -7.89 -32.93 -28.54
CA ILE A 195 -6.68 -32.39 -27.93
C ILE A 195 -5.55 -33.40 -28.23
N PRO A 196 -4.28 -32.97 -28.42
CA PRO A 196 -3.17 -33.89 -28.72
C PRO A 196 -3.16 -35.16 -27.83
N GLU A 197 -2.92 -36.34 -28.42
CA GLU A 197 -3.00 -37.67 -27.76
C GLU A 197 -2.10 -37.81 -26.51
N ASN A 198 -1.16 -36.88 -26.35
CA ASN A 198 -0.25 -36.75 -25.24
C ASN A 198 -0.71 -35.72 -24.20
N MET A 199 -2.00 -35.41 -24.05
CA MET A 199 -2.50 -34.53 -22.99
C MET A 199 -3.63 -35.14 -22.15
N ALA A 200 -3.62 -34.91 -20.83
CA ALA A 200 -4.65 -35.32 -19.89
C ALA A 200 -5.00 -34.18 -18.91
N PHE A 201 -6.20 -34.22 -18.33
CA PHE A 201 -6.72 -33.14 -17.49
C PHE A 201 -7.38 -33.67 -16.22
N SER A 202 -7.24 -32.95 -15.10
CA SER A 202 -7.90 -33.29 -13.84
C SER A 202 -8.40 -32.07 -13.09
N PHE A 203 -9.49 -32.25 -12.34
CA PHE A 203 -10.00 -31.28 -11.37
C PHE A 203 -9.87 -31.83 -9.94
N TYR A 204 -9.43 -30.99 -9.01
CA TYR A 204 -9.38 -31.32 -7.58
C TYR A 204 -9.53 -30.04 -6.74
N VAL A 205 -9.92 -30.21 -5.48
CA VAL A 205 -10.05 -29.11 -4.52
C VAL A 205 -8.78 -29.05 -3.66
N GLN A 206 -8.29 -27.84 -3.42
CA GLN A 206 -7.20 -27.58 -2.49
C GLN A 206 -7.54 -26.33 -1.68
N GLY A 207 -8.01 -26.52 -0.44
CA GLY A 207 -8.50 -25.41 0.38
C GLY A 207 -9.80 -24.83 -0.17
N THR A 208 -9.86 -23.51 -0.35
CA THR A 208 -11.02 -22.78 -0.91
C THR A 208 -11.05 -22.75 -2.43
N LYS A 209 -10.10 -23.44 -3.09
CA LYS A 209 -9.84 -23.30 -4.52
C LYS A 209 -10.14 -24.60 -5.26
N LEU A 210 -10.86 -24.47 -6.37
CA LEU A 210 -10.94 -25.51 -7.39
C LEU A 210 -9.71 -25.38 -8.29
N SER A 211 -8.91 -26.43 -8.34
CA SER A 211 -7.69 -26.52 -9.10
C SER A 211 -7.91 -27.37 -10.36
N PHE A 212 -7.55 -26.80 -11.50
CA PHE A 212 -7.50 -27.51 -12.78
C PHE A 212 -6.05 -27.72 -13.17
N ALA A 213 -5.69 -28.98 -13.45
CA ALA A 213 -4.35 -29.37 -13.87
C ALA A 213 -4.37 -29.99 -15.26
N VAL A 214 -3.41 -29.54 -16.08
CA VAL A 214 -3.10 -30.09 -17.40
C VAL A 214 -1.82 -30.92 -17.31
N TYR A 215 -1.80 -32.07 -17.96
CA TYR A 215 -0.68 -33.01 -17.97
C TYR A 215 -0.29 -33.34 -19.40
N HIS A 216 1.02 -33.39 -19.69
CA HIS A 216 1.56 -33.88 -20.95
C HIS A 216 2.10 -35.32 -20.79
N CYS A 217 1.55 -36.29 -21.52
CA CYS A 217 1.80 -37.73 -21.43
C CYS A 217 2.75 -38.20 -22.55
N GLY A 218 4.05 -38.31 -22.27
CA GLY A 218 5.05 -38.93 -23.18
C GLY A 218 5.11 -40.46 -23.07
N GLN A 219 5.78 -41.12 -24.03
CA GLN A 219 5.93 -42.58 -24.17
C GLN A 219 6.47 -43.27 -22.90
N GLY A 220 5.57 -43.67 -22.01
CA GLY A 220 5.80 -44.67 -20.96
C GLY A 220 6.75 -44.30 -19.81
N LYS A 221 7.39 -43.12 -19.78
CA LYS A 221 8.22 -42.66 -18.65
C LYS A 221 7.99 -41.19 -18.31
N THR A 222 7.84 -40.92 -17.01
CA THR A 222 7.50 -39.63 -16.40
C THR A 222 8.72 -38.78 -16.08
N SER A 223 9.61 -38.58 -17.05
CA SER A 223 10.73 -37.62 -16.90
C SER A 223 10.38 -36.32 -17.60
N GLY A 224 9.70 -35.42 -16.87
CA GLY A 224 9.41 -34.03 -17.30
C GLY A 224 7.94 -33.65 -17.15
N TYR A 225 7.50 -33.31 -15.93
CA TYR A 225 6.16 -32.78 -15.70
C TYR A 225 6.15 -31.26 -15.80
N PHE A 226 5.39 -30.68 -16.75
CA PHE A 226 4.93 -29.30 -16.65
C PHE A 226 3.50 -29.31 -16.09
N LYS A 227 3.39 -29.18 -14.77
CA LYS A 227 2.10 -29.02 -14.08
C LYS A 227 1.74 -27.54 -14.12
N HIS A 228 0.81 -27.17 -14.98
CA HIS A 228 0.18 -25.86 -14.87
C HIS A 228 -1.14 -26.01 -14.12
N VAL A 229 -1.26 -25.28 -13.00
CA VAL A 229 -2.45 -25.27 -12.15
C VAL A 229 -3.09 -23.90 -12.28
N VAL A 230 -4.38 -23.86 -12.57
CA VAL A 230 -5.20 -22.65 -12.42
C VAL A 230 -6.18 -22.91 -11.30
N GLU A 231 -6.31 -21.93 -10.41
CA GLU A 231 -7.12 -22.00 -9.20
C GLU A 231 -8.23 -20.96 -9.30
N ALA A 232 -9.47 -21.37 -9.06
CA ALA A 232 -10.58 -20.44 -8.86
C ALA A 232 -11.14 -20.61 -7.45
N ASN A 233 -11.35 -19.50 -6.74
CA ASN A 233 -12.01 -19.52 -5.45
C ASN A 233 -13.46 -19.98 -5.62
N VAL A 234 -13.90 -20.88 -4.75
CA VAL A 234 -15.28 -21.37 -4.70
C VAL A 234 -15.88 -20.90 -3.37
N PRO A 235 -16.66 -19.80 -3.35
CA PRO A 235 -17.19 -19.19 -2.13
C PRO A 235 -17.98 -20.18 -1.24
N THR A 236 -18.69 -21.13 -1.87
CA THR A 236 -19.42 -22.18 -1.15
C THR A 236 -18.51 -23.14 -0.38
N ILE A 237 -17.28 -23.41 -0.85
CA ILE A 237 -16.30 -24.25 -0.13
C ILE A 237 -15.68 -23.47 1.04
N ALA A 238 -15.44 -22.17 0.88
CA ALA A 238 -14.97 -21.32 1.98
C ALA A 238 -15.99 -21.23 3.11
N ASN A 239 -17.28 -21.03 2.76
CA ASN A 239 -18.36 -21.04 3.74
C ASN A 239 -18.50 -22.41 4.44
N LEU A 240 -18.39 -23.51 3.68
CA LEU A 240 -18.40 -24.86 4.23
C LEU A 240 -17.27 -25.07 5.25
N LEU A 241 -16.03 -24.73 4.92
CA LEU A 241 -14.88 -24.89 5.83
C LEU A 241 -15.05 -24.02 7.09
N SER A 242 -15.60 -22.81 6.96
CA SER A 242 -15.92 -21.93 8.09
C SER A 242 -16.95 -22.58 9.03
N GLN A 243 -18.05 -23.08 8.47
CA GLN A 243 -19.09 -23.78 9.20
C GLN A 243 -18.57 -25.03 9.94
N LEU A 244 -17.69 -25.82 9.30
CA LEU A 244 -17.09 -27.01 9.92
C LEU A 244 -16.12 -26.64 11.06
N ASN A 245 -15.36 -25.56 10.92
CA ASN A 245 -14.45 -25.09 11.98
C ASN A 245 -15.22 -24.55 13.20
N HIS A 246 -16.29 -23.79 12.97
CA HIS A 246 -17.17 -23.31 14.06
C HIS A 246 -17.73 -24.47 14.88
N VAL A 247 -18.27 -25.48 14.20
CA VAL A 247 -18.82 -26.68 14.85
C VAL A 247 -17.73 -27.48 15.58
N LEU A 248 -16.55 -27.66 14.99
CA LEU A 248 -15.42 -28.33 15.66
C LEU A 248 -15.05 -27.62 16.96
N SER A 249 -15.02 -26.29 16.97
CA SER A 249 -14.72 -25.50 18.16
C SER A 249 -15.77 -25.70 19.25
N LEU A 250 -17.07 -25.66 18.89
CA LEU A 250 -18.15 -25.86 19.86
C LEU A 250 -18.11 -27.27 20.47
N LEU A 251 -17.89 -28.29 19.64
CA LEU A 251 -17.83 -29.68 20.07
C LEU A 251 -16.60 -29.98 20.93
N GLN A 252 -15.43 -29.43 20.57
CA GLN A 252 -14.19 -29.61 21.33
C GLN A 252 -14.31 -28.95 22.71
N HIS A 253 -14.83 -27.73 22.76
CA HIS A 253 -15.09 -27.01 24.01
C HIS A 253 -16.02 -27.79 24.94
N LEU A 254 -17.13 -28.30 24.39
CA LEU A 254 -18.08 -29.12 25.12
C LEU A 254 -17.44 -30.42 25.65
N ARG A 255 -16.63 -31.09 24.81
CA ARG A 255 -15.92 -32.32 25.15
C ARG A 255 -14.89 -32.12 26.25
N ASP A 256 -14.11 -31.04 26.19
CA ASP A 256 -13.07 -30.73 27.18
C ASP A 256 -13.68 -30.42 28.55
N LYS A 257 -14.81 -29.69 28.59
CA LYS A 257 -15.58 -29.51 29.82
C LYS A 257 -16.06 -30.83 30.40
N PHE A 258 -16.62 -31.73 29.59
CA PHE A 258 -16.99 -33.06 30.08
C PHE A 258 -15.82 -33.86 30.64
N GLN A 259 -14.65 -33.75 30.02
CA GLN A 259 -13.44 -34.42 30.49
C GLN A 259 -12.96 -33.86 31.84
N ILE A 260 -12.98 -32.54 32.04
CA ILE A 260 -12.63 -31.90 33.32
C ILE A 260 -13.53 -32.39 34.43
N PHE A 261 -14.83 -32.47 34.18
CA PHE A 261 -15.80 -32.97 35.16
C PHE A 261 -15.64 -34.47 35.46
N ALA A 262 -15.26 -35.28 34.46
CA ALA A 262 -14.96 -36.70 34.65
C ALA A 262 -13.74 -36.92 35.56
N GLU A 263 -12.68 -36.13 35.37
CA GLU A 263 -11.47 -36.22 36.19
C GLU A 263 -11.66 -35.65 37.60
N TYR A 264 -12.48 -34.60 37.74
CA TYR A 264 -12.90 -34.07 39.04
C TYR A 264 -13.61 -35.14 39.89
N GLN A 265 -14.50 -35.94 39.30
CA GLN A 265 -15.17 -37.04 40.01
C GLN A 265 -14.21 -38.16 40.46
N ASN A 266 -13.14 -38.40 39.69
CA ASN A 266 -12.16 -39.44 39.99
C ASN A 266 -11.11 -39.02 41.03
N GLY A 267 -11.13 -37.76 41.49
CA GLY A 267 -10.17 -37.24 42.47
C GLY A 267 -8.78 -36.95 41.89
N SER A 268 -8.69 -36.82 40.55
CA SER A 268 -7.47 -36.52 39.81
C SER A 268 -7.16 -35.00 39.78
N ASP A 269 -5.99 -34.61 39.24
CA ASP A 269 -5.55 -33.21 39.13
C ASP A 269 -6.29 -32.43 38.02
N TRP A 270 -7.57 -32.09 38.29
CA TRP A 270 -8.44 -31.35 37.38
C TRP A 270 -8.01 -29.88 37.18
N LYS A 271 -7.19 -29.32 38.08
CA LYS A 271 -6.71 -27.93 38.00
C LYS A 271 -5.76 -27.71 36.82
N ALA A 272 -4.89 -28.68 36.52
CA ALA A 272 -4.03 -28.64 35.34
C ALA A 272 -4.83 -28.70 34.01
N MET A 273 -6.03 -29.28 34.02
CA MET A 273 -6.87 -29.38 32.83
C MET A 273 -7.71 -28.13 32.58
N ILE A 274 -8.03 -27.34 33.60
CA ILE A 274 -8.62 -25.99 33.45
C ILE A 274 -7.63 -25.06 32.76
N GLU A 275 -6.34 -25.15 33.08
CA GLU A 275 -5.29 -24.41 32.35
C GLU A 275 -5.21 -24.87 30.88
N GLN A 276 -5.40 -26.16 30.61
CA GLN A 276 -5.42 -26.72 29.26
C GLN A 276 -6.69 -26.35 28.46
N GLU A 277 -7.87 -26.26 29.11
CA GLU A 277 -9.10 -25.72 28.52
C GLU A 277 -8.96 -24.22 28.24
N GLN A 278 -8.31 -23.46 29.13
CA GLN A 278 -7.97 -22.06 28.86
C GLN A 278 -6.98 -21.94 27.70
N GLU A 279 -6.00 -22.83 27.56
CA GLU A 279 -5.12 -22.92 26.39
C GLU A 279 -5.85 -23.33 25.11
N HIS A 280 -6.83 -24.24 25.16
CA HIS A 280 -7.68 -24.60 24.03
C HIS A 280 -8.69 -23.50 23.68
N GLN A 281 -9.20 -22.74 24.65
CA GLN A 281 -9.97 -21.50 24.42
C GLN A 281 -9.10 -20.40 23.82
N ILE A 282 -7.82 -20.33 24.22
CA ILE A 282 -6.82 -19.47 23.59
C ILE A 282 -6.51 -20.01 22.18
N GLN A 283 -6.45 -21.31 21.93
CA GLN A 283 -6.17 -21.90 20.62
C GLN A 283 -7.37 -21.81 19.66
N ALA A 284 -8.61 -21.98 20.13
CA ALA A 284 -9.85 -21.69 19.41
C ALA A 284 -10.02 -20.19 19.21
N GLY A 285 -9.60 -19.38 20.20
CA GLY A 285 -9.36 -17.96 20.07
C GLY A 285 -8.27 -17.65 19.04
N VAL A 286 -7.23 -18.47 18.90
CA VAL A 286 -6.12 -18.32 17.94
C VAL A 286 -6.55 -18.77 16.54
N ASP A 287 -7.38 -19.79 16.39
CA ASP A 287 -7.99 -20.19 15.12
C ASP A 287 -9.07 -19.19 14.69
N SER A 288 -9.84 -18.67 15.66
CA SER A 288 -10.67 -17.48 15.52
C SER A 288 -9.84 -16.25 15.19
N ILE A 289 -8.61 -16.09 15.70
CA ILE A 289 -7.67 -15.01 15.39
C ILE A 289 -6.95 -15.28 14.07
N ILE A 290 -6.79 -16.50 13.58
CA ILE A 290 -6.23 -16.79 12.24
C ILE A 290 -7.31 -16.56 11.19
N ILE A 291 -8.56 -16.92 11.49
CA ILE A 291 -9.73 -16.52 10.72
C ILE A 291 -9.92 -15.01 10.84
N ASP A 292 -9.84 -14.40 12.03
CA ASP A 292 -9.77 -12.95 12.22
C ASP A 292 -8.49 -12.35 11.70
N THR A 293 -7.41 -13.05 11.38
CA THR A 293 -6.27 -12.44 10.68
C THR A 293 -6.54 -12.48 9.17
N MET A 294 -7.40 -13.40 8.73
CA MET A 294 -7.96 -13.47 7.37
C MET A 294 -9.22 -12.59 7.21
N THR A 295 -9.95 -12.24 8.29
CA THR A 295 -11.18 -11.42 8.34
C THR A 295 -11.04 -10.07 9.06
N SER A 296 -9.98 -9.80 9.83
CA SER A 296 -9.69 -8.49 10.48
C SER A 296 -9.35 -7.40 9.48
N ASN A 297 -9.00 -7.78 8.26
CA ASN A 297 -8.87 -6.84 7.15
C ASN A 297 -10.22 -6.49 6.49
N LEU A 298 -11.34 -7.12 6.89
CA LEU A 298 -12.67 -6.78 6.38
C LEU A 298 -13.29 -5.66 7.23
N LEU A 299 -13.63 -4.56 6.58
CA LEU A 299 -14.42 -3.46 7.17
C LEU A 299 -15.78 -4.00 7.65
N ARG A 300 -16.09 -3.83 8.95
CA ARG A 300 -17.33 -4.29 9.60
C ARG A 300 -18.16 -3.09 10.06
N PHE A 301 -19.47 -3.29 10.17
CA PHE A 301 -20.43 -2.25 10.58
C PHE A 301 -21.30 -2.72 11.75
N ALA A 302 -20.82 -3.69 12.53
CA ALA A 302 -21.51 -4.19 13.71
C ALA A 302 -21.84 -3.04 14.67
N GLY A 303 -23.09 -2.99 15.12
CA GLY A 303 -23.58 -1.94 16.01
C GLY A 303 -23.83 -0.57 15.35
N ARG A 304 -23.63 -0.44 14.04
CA ARG A 304 -23.95 0.78 13.28
C ARG A 304 -25.35 0.69 12.67
N VAL A 305 -26.08 1.80 12.71
CA VAL A 305 -27.38 1.95 12.03
C VAL A 305 -27.21 2.75 10.74
N VAL A 306 -27.64 2.15 9.63
CA VAL A 306 -27.51 2.71 8.28
C VAL A 306 -28.90 3.02 7.71
N VAL A 307 -29.12 4.24 7.23
CA VAL A 307 -30.28 4.59 6.40
C VAL A 307 -29.83 4.73 4.96
N VAL A 308 -30.46 3.97 4.05
CA VAL A 308 -30.24 4.09 2.60
C VAL A 308 -31.53 4.52 1.94
N THR A 309 -31.54 5.68 1.28
CA THR A 309 -32.70 6.18 0.54
C THR A 309 -32.73 5.63 -0.90
N GLY A 310 -33.91 5.27 -1.39
CA GLY A 310 -34.07 4.60 -2.69
C GLY A 310 -33.39 3.22 -2.74
N ALA A 311 -33.55 2.44 -1.67
CA ALA A 311 -32.87 1.17 -1.45
C ALA A 311 -33.61 -0.06 -1.98
N GLY A 312 -34.76 0.11 -2.64
CA GLY A 312 -35.53 -1.00 -3.18
C GLY A 312 -34.92 -1.63 -4.44
N ASN A 313 -34.09 -0.88 -5.17
CA ASN A 313 -33.50 -1.31 -6.45
C ASN A 313 -32.10 -0.72 -6.70
N GLY A 314 -31.40 -1.25 -7.71
CA GLY A 314 -30.15 -0.69 -8.24
C GLY A 314 -29.06 -0.50 -7.19
N LEU A 315 -28.36 0.64 -7.25
CA LEU A 315 -27.26 0.99 -6.34
C LEU A 315 -27.66 0.94 -4.86
N GLY A 316 -28.81 1.53 -4.50
CA GLY A 316 -29.28 1.58 -3.12
C GLY A 316 -29.51 0.19 -2.52
N LYS A 317 -30.08 -0.73 -3.31
CA LYS A 317 -30.26 -2.13 -2.90
C LYS A 317 -28.93 -2.81 -2.61
N GLU A 318 -27.94 -2.65 -3.50
CA GLU A 318 -26.63 -3.28 -3.31
C GLU A 318 -25.88 -2.70 -2.10
N TYR A 319 -26.01 -1.39 -1.84
CA TYR A 319 -25.45 -0.79 -0.63
C TYR A 319 -26.08 -1.41 0.63
N ALA A 320 -27.42 -1.49 0.67
CA ALA A 320 -28.13 -2.03 1.81
C ALA A 320 -27.77 -3.49 2.10
N LEU A 321 -27.70 -4.33 1.06
CA LEU A 321 -27.29 -5.74 1.20
C LEU A 321 -25.87 -5.86 1.75
N ALA A 322 -24.93 -5.06 1.22
CA ALA A 322 -23.54 -5.11 1.64
C ALA A 322 -23.30 -4.58 3.06
N PHE A 323 -24.03 -3.54 3.49
CA PHE A 323 -23.99 -3.07 4.87
C PHE A 323 -24.55 -4.14 5.83
N ALA A 324 -25.68 -4.76 5.50
CA ALA A 324 -26.29 -5.79 6.34
C ALA A 324 -25.41 -7.05 6.44
N GLU A 325 -24.81 -7.51 5.34
CA GLU A 325 -23.84 -8.62 5.32
C GLU A 325 -22.63 -8.37 6.24
N ARG A 326 -22.30 -7.08 6.43
CA ARG A 326 -21.20 -6.62 7.30
C ARG A 326 -21.62 -6.25 8.72
N GLY A 327 -22.85 -6.59 9.10
CA GLY A 327 -23.35 -6.50 10.49
C GLY A 327 -24.07 -5.20 10.85
N ALA A 328 -24.35 -4.31 9.88
CA ALA A 328 -25.16 -3.13 10.13
C ALA A 328 -26.64 -3.47 10.32
N SER A 329 -27.34 -2.67 11.13
CA SER A 329 -28.80 -2.61 11.13
C SER A 329 -29.26 -1.58 10.10
N VAL A 330 -30.07 -1.98 9.12
CA VAL A 330 -30.33 -1.14 7.93
C VAL A 330 -31.80 -0.73 7.83
N VAL A 331 -32.05 0.57 7.61
CA VAL A 331 -33.37 1.08 7.22
C VAL A 331 -33.43 1.16 5.70
N ILE A 332 -34.36 0.41 5.12
CA ILE A 332 -34.58 0.31 3.67
C ILE A 332 -35.68 1.30 3.29
N ASN A 333 -35.30 2.54 2.96
CA ASN A 333 -36.25 3.54 2.47
C ASN A 333 -36.46 3.38 0.96
N ASP A 334 -37.70 3.15 0.52
CA ASP A 334 -38.08 3.23 -0.88
C ASP A 334 -39.57 3.57 -1.03
N LEU A 335 -39.88 4.55 -1.90
CA LEU A 335 -41.27 4.91 -2.22
C LEU A 335 -41.95 3.85 -3.11
N GLY A 336 -41.16 3.11 -3.90
CA GLY A 336 -41.63 2.12 -4.89
C GLY A 336 -42.24 2.72 -6.14
N GLY A 337 -41.90 3.96 -6.47
CA GLY A 337 -42.32 4.65 -7.68
C GLY A 337 -41.52 4.24 -8.93
N THR A 338 -41.92 4.75 -10.09
CA THR A 338 -41.20 4.59 -11.36
C THR A 338 -39.96 5.50 -11.42
N THR A 339 -39.09 5.26 -12.40
CA THR A 339 -37.92 6.12 -12.68
C THR A 339 -38.28 7.56 -13.07
N SER A 340 -39.52 7.81 -13.48
CA SER A 340 -40.06 9.15 -13.76
C SER A 340 -40.69 9.83 -12.53
N GLY A 341 -40.71 9.17 -11.37
CA GLY A 341 -41.26 9.71 -10.12
C GLY A 341 -42.77 9.54 -9.94
N GLU A 342 -43.38 8.54 -10.59
CA GLU A 342 -44.83 8.27 -10.49
C GLU A 342 -45.12 6.99 -9.68
N GLY A 343 -46.22 7.00 -8.92
CA GLY A 343 -46.69 5.83 -8.16
C GLY A 343 -46.02 5.62 -6.79
N LYS A 344 -46.57 4.67 -6.02
CA LYS A 344 -46.07 4.22 -4.70
C LYS A 344 -46.29 2.72 -4.56
N ASN A 345 -45.30 1.98 -4.09
CA ASN A 345 -45.41 0.53 -3.87
C ASN A 345 -44.52 0.06 -2.70
N SER A 346 -45.13 -0.36 -1.59
CA SER A 346 -44.38 -0.81 -0.41
C SER A 346 -43.49 -2.03 -0.68
N ARG A 347 -43.85 -2.87 -1.67
CA ARG A 347 -43.14 -4.12 -1.96
C ARG A 347 -41.66 -3.92 -2.29
N ALA A 348 -41.28 -2.78 -2.87
CA ALA A 348 -39.89 -2.52 -3.23
C ALA A 348 -38.96 -2.54 -2.01
N ALA A 349 -39.38 -1.95 -0.89
CA ALA A 349 -38.63 -2.00 0.36
C ALA A 349 -38.78 -3.37 1.05
N ASP A 350 -40.00 -3.93 1.06
CA ASP A 350 -40.31 -5.20 1.73
C ASP A 350 -39.48 -6.37 1.18
N ASP A 351 -39.36 -6.45 -0.15
CA ASP A 351 -38.62 -7.53 -0.83
C ASP A 351 -37.12 -7.51 -0.47
N VAL A 352 -36.53 -6.32 -0.30
CA VAL A 352 -35.13 -6.16 0.10
C VAL A 352 -34.93 -6.48 1.58
N VAL A 353 -35.85 -6.05 2.45
CA VAL A 353 -35.85 -6.43 3.87
C VAL A 353 -35.95 -7.95 4.04
N ALA A 354 -36.89 -8.59 3.34
CA ALA A 354 -37.05 -10.04 3.38
C ALA A 354 -35.77 -10.76 2.92
N LEU A 355 -35.11 -10.25 1.87
CA LEU A 355 -33.84 -10.78 1.40
C LEU A 355 -32.72 -10.62 2.44
N ILE A 356 -32.60 -9.46 3.08
CA ILE A 356 -31.61 -9.23 4.15
C ILE A 356 -31.84 -10.19 5.31
N ILE A 357 -33.08 -10.33 5.77
CA ILE A 357 -33.45 -11.24 6.87
C ILE A 357 -33.15 -12.69 6.47
N SER A 358 -33.44 -13.09 5.23
CA SER A 358 -33.15 -14.43 4.72
C SER A 358 -31.65 -14.78 4.72
N LYS A 359 -30.79 -13.76 4.68
CA LYS A 359 -29.33 -13.86 4.76
C LYS A 359 -28.78 -13.66 6.18
N GLY A 360 -29.65 -13.57 7.20
CA GLY A 360 -29.26 -13.40 8.60
C GLY A 360 -28.92 -11.97 9.02
N GLY A 361 -29.23 -10.96 8.19
CA GLY A 361 -29.04 -9.55 8.52
C GLY A 361 -30.24 -8.92 9.22
N ILE A 362 -30.08 -7.69 9.70
CA ILE A 362 -31.11 -6.92 10.40
C ILE A 362 -31.53 -5.73 9.53
N ALA A 363 -32.82 -5.66 9.19
CA ALA A 363 -33.35 -4.52 8.46
C ALA A 363 -34.83 -4.24 8.78
N VAL A 364 -35.25 -2.98 8.60
CA VAL A 364 -36.66 -2.55 8.64
C VAL A 364 -37.01 -1.73 7.41
N PRO A 365 -38.25 -1.84 6.89
CA PRO A 365 -38.68 -1.06 5.74
C PRO A 365 -39.11 0.36 6.15
N ASP A 366 -38.93 1.31 5.24
CA ASP A 366 -39.52 2.64 5.32
C ASP A 366 -40.14 3.03 3.97
N TYR A 367 -41.40 3.48 3.99
CA TYR A 367 -42.20 3.76 2.79
C TYR A 367 -42.46 5.25 2.54
N ASN A 368 -41.71 6.12 3.22
CA ASN A 368 -41.89 7.56 3.13
C ASN A 368 -41.21 8.11 1.87
N SER A 369 -41.80 9.15 1.27
CA SER A 369 -41.05 9.95 0.28
C SER A 369 -39.88 10.61 0.99
N VAL A 370 -38.74 10.73 0.30
CA VAL A 370 -37.56 11.47 0.78
C VAL A 370 -37.86 12.94 1.07
N GLU A 371 -38.96 13.47 0.53
CA GLU A 371 -39.47 14.80 0.87
C GLU A 371 -39.94 14.92 2.33
N ASN A 372 -40.19 13.80 3.01
CA ASN A 372 -40.47 13.71 4.44
C ASN A 372 -39.29 13.09 5.20
N GLY A 373 -38.12 13.72 5.12
CA GLY A 373 -36.89 13.20 5.71
C GLY A 373 -36.96 12.94 7.21
N LYS A 374 -37.76 13.68 7.97
CA LYS A 374 -37.96 13.43 9.41
C LYS A 374 -38.56 12.05 9.66
N ALA A 375 -39.61 11.67 8.93
CA ALA A 375 -40.26 10.37 9.12
C ALA A 375 -39.30 9.20 8.84
N ILE A 376 -38.42 9.35 7.84
CA ILE A 376 -37.40 8.34 7.52
C ILE A 376 -36.43 8.15 8.69
N ILE A 377 -35.93 9.26 9.25
CA ILE A 377 -35.02 9.19 10.39
C ILE A 377 -35.74 8.70 11.65
N ASP A 378 -36.99 9.09 11.88
CA ASP A 378 -37.81 8.56 12.97
C ASP A 378 -37.92 7.03 12.89
N THR A 379 -38.04 6.44 11.69
CA THR A 379 -38.01 4.97 11.52
C THR A 379 -36.72 4.36 12.06
N ALA A 380 -35.55 4.94 11.78
CA ALA A 380 -34.27 4.48 12.31
C ALA A 380 -34.20 4.60 13.84
N ILE A 381 -34.64 5.73 14.39
CA ILE A 381 -34.64 5.99 15.83
C ILE A 381 -35.61 5.06 16.56
N ASN A 382 -36.80 4.84 16.02
CA ASN A 382 -37.80 3.97 16.64
C ASN A 382 -37.39 2.49 16.60
N ALA A 383 -36.78 2.04 15.50
CA ALA A 383 -36.39 0.64 15.34
C ALA A 383 -35.08 0.31 16.07
N PHE A 384 -34.09 1.20 16.04
CA PHE A 384 -32.71 0.91 16.46
C PHE A 384 -32.12 1.92 17.47
N GLY A 385 -32.86 2.97 17.83
CA GLY A 385 -32.46 3.95 18.85
C GLY A 385 -31.40 4.97 18.40
N ARG A 386 -30.85 4.85 17.20
CA ARG A 386 -29.75 5.69 16.69
C ARG A 386 -29.71 5.75 15.16
N ILE A 387 -28.86 6.63 14.64
CA ILE A 387 -28.49 6.72 13.22
C ILE A 387 -27.00 7.10 13.14
N ASP A 388 -26.23 6.31 12.40
CA ASP A 388 -24.77 6.45 12.27
C ASP A 388 -24.35 6.81 10.84
N ILE A 389 -25.01 6.21 9.85
CA ILE A 389 -24.63 6.31 8.44
C ILE A 389 -25.87 6.67 7.61
N LEU A 390 -25.76 7.69 6.76
CA LEU A 390 -26.82 8.12 5.86
C LEU A 390 -26.32 8.12 4.41
N ILE A 391 -26.97 7.32 3.56
CA ILE A 391 -26.70 7.28 2.12
C ILE A 391 -27.88 7.93 1.38
N ASN A 392 -27.66 9.17 0.90
CA ASN A 392 -28.63 9.91 0.10
C ASN A 392 -28.54 9.47 -1.37
N ASN A 393 -29.27 8.41 -1.73
CA ASN A 393 -29.19 7.76 -3.04
C ASN A 393 -30.47 7.91 -3.89
N ALA A 394 -31.65 8.15 -3.28
CA ALA A 394 -32.91 8.26 -4.00
C ALA A 394 -32.86 9.25 -5.19
N GLY A 395 -33.53 8.90 -6.30
CA GLY A 395 -33.45 9.69 -7.51
C GLY A 395 -34.40 9.27 -8.62
N ILE A 396 -34.63 10.20 -9.55
CA ILE A 396 -35.52 10.07 -10.72
C ILE A 396 -34.89 10.76 -11.95
N LEU A 397 -35.46 10.56 -13.13
CA LEU A 397 -35.08 11.29 -14.35
C LEU A 397 -36.29 11.93 -15.02
N ARG A 398 -36.08 13.15 -15.55
CA ARG A 398 -37.04 13.93 -16.36
C ARG A 398 -36.27 14.64 -17.47
N ASP A 399 -35.66 13.84 -18.34
CA ASP A 399 -34.75 14.33 -19.39
C ASP A 399 -35.55 15.02 -20.51
N LYS A 400 -35.18 16.28 -20.79
CA LYS A 400 -35.74 17.14 -21.84
C LYS A 400 -34.67 18.09 -22.33
N SER A 401 -34.62 18.37 -23.63
CA SER A 401 -33.84 19.52 -24.12
C SER A 401 -34.27 20.79 -23.39
N PHE A 402 -33.33 21.72 -23.17
CA PHE A 402 -33.55 22.87 -22.29
C PHE A 402 -34.82 23.66 -22.64
N LEU A 403 -35.09 23.89 -23.94
CA LEU A 403 -36.30 24.58 -24.41
C LEU A 403 -37.60 23.82 -24.12
N ASN A 404 -37.57 22.50 -24.13
CA ASN A 404 -38.76 21.66 -23.98
C ASN A 404 -39.04 21.24 -22.53
N MET A 405 -38.15 21.60 -21.60
CA MET A 405 -38.28 21.29 -20.18
C MET A 405 -39.42 22.10 -19.56
N GLN A 406 -40.40 21.40 -18.98
CA GLN A 406 -41.49 22.06 -18.27
C GLN A 406 -41.08 22.38 -16.83
N GLU A 407 -41.75 23.34 -16.20
CA GLU A 407 -41.48 23.72 -14.81
C GLU A 407 -41.55 22.52 -13.84
N ASN A 408 -42.54 21.65 -14.01
CA ASN A 408 -42.65 20.45 -13.18
C ASN A 408 -41.52 19.44 -13.42
N ASP A 409 -40.95 19.36 -14.63
CA ASP A 409 -39.77 18.53 -14.89
C ASP A 409 -38.55 19.04 -14.11
N TRP A 410 -38.42 20.37 -13.97
CA TRP A 410 -37.38 21.02 -13.18
C TRP A 410 -37.58 20.82 -11.68
N ASP A 411 -38.77 21.17 -11.19
CA ASP A 411 -39.11 21.17 -9.77
C ASP A 411 -39.05 19.78 -9.17
N LEU A 412 -39.59 18.77 -9.84
CA LEU A 412 -39.64 17.42 -9.30
C LEU A 412 -38.22 16.85 -9.12
N VAL A 413 -37.33 17.08 -10.09
CA VAL A 413 -35.92 16.67 -9.98
C VAL A 413 -35.23 17.38 -8.81
N HIS A 414 -35.41 18.70 -8.64
CA HIS A 414 -34.81 19.42 -7.52
C HIS A 414 -35.39 19.00 -6.16
N ARG A 415 -36.71 18.76 -6.08
CA ARG A 415 -37.36 18.29 -4.86
C ARG A 415 -36.82 16.94 -4.42
N ILE A 416 -36.77 15.96 -5.33
CA ILE A 416 -36.37 14.59 -4.99
C ILE A 416 -34.87 14.46 -4.76
N HIS A 417 -34.02 15.13 -5.54
CA HIS A 417 -32.57 15.00 -5.38
C HIS A 417 -32.00 15.94 -4.32
N LEU A 418 -32.06 17.25 -4.57
CA LEU A 418 -31.34 18.23 -3.76
C LEU A 418 -32.07 18.55 -2.46
N ARG A 419 -33.34 18.97 -2.55
CA ARG A 419 -34.12 19.39 -1.38
C ARG A 419 -34.32 18.25 -0.41
N SER A 420 -34.64 17.05 -0.90
CA SER A 420 -34.87 15.90 -0.03
C SER A 420 -33.59 15.40 0.65
N SER A 421 -32.44 15.38 -0.05
CA SER A 421 -31.16 15.05 0.59
C SER A 421 -30.81 16.02 1.72
N TYR A 422 -31.13 17.31 1.54
CA TYR A 422 -31.06 18.29 2.62
C TYR A 422 -31.97 17.93 3.80
N LEU A 423 -33.25 17.62 3.55
CA LEU A 423 -34.23 17.33 4.62
C LEU A 423 -33.87 16.07 5.42
N VAL A 424 -33.47 14.99 4.74
CA VAL A 424 -33.07 13.74 5.40
C VAL A 424 -31.78 13.94 6.20
N SER A 425 -30.80 14.63 5.63
CA SER A 425 -29.54 14.94 6.33
C SER A 425 -29.76 15.84 7.53
N GLN A 426 -30.62 16.87 7.40
CA GLN A 426 -30.99 17.77 8.49
C GLN A 426 -31.65 17.01 9.64
N ALA A 427 -32.56 16.08 9.35
CA ALA A 427 -33.21 15.26 10.35
C ALA A 427 -32.22 14.35 11.10
N ALA A 428 -31.23 13.77 10.40
CA ALA A 428 -30.18 12.94 11.01
C ALA A 428 -29.16 13.75 11.82
N TRP A 429 -28.93 15.02 11.44
CA TRP A 429 -27.83 15.85 11.92
C TRP A 429 -27.76 15.99 13.44
N ALA A 430 -28.90 16.26 14.08
CA ALA A 430 -28.95 16.44 15.53
C ALA A 430 -28.54 15.16 16.29
N HIS A 431 -28.92 13.99 15.77
CA HIS A 431 -28.55 12.70 16.35
C HIS A 431 -27.07 12.42 16.19
N MET A 432 -26.52 12.60 14.98
CA MET A 432 -25.09 12.39 14.71
C MET A 432 -24.21 13.33 15.54
N ARG A 433 -24.61 14.61 15.66
CA ARG A 433 -23.90 15.58 16.50
C ARG A 433 -23.90 15.18 17.97
N LYS A 434 -25.02 14.70 18.51
CA LYS A 434 -25.09 14.21 19.90
C LYS A 434 -24.18 13.00 20.12
N GLN A 435 -24.05 12.13 19.11
CA GLN A 435 -23.25 10.91 19.17
C GLN A 435 -21.74 11.16 18.94
N GLN A 436 -21.35 12.34 18.47
CA GLN A 436 -19.98 12.64 17.99
C GLN A 436 -19.51 11.65 16.90
N TYR A 437 -20.45 11.16 16.09
CA TYR A 437 -20.19 10.24 14.99
C TYR A 437 -21.25 10.41 13.91
N GLY A 438 -20.83 10.46 12.65
CA GLY A 438 -21.75 10.38 11.52
C GLY A 438 -21.00 10.22 10.20
N LYS A 439 -21.55 9.43 9.28
CA LYS A 439 -21.02 9.31 7.92
C LYS A 439 -22.14 9.56 6.92
N ILE A 440 -21.97 10.55 6.05
CA ILE A 440 -22.97 10.94 5.05
C ILE A 440 -22.38 10.80 3.66
N VAL A 441 -23.10 10.12 2.76
CA VAL A 441 -22.74 10.01 1.35
C VAL A 441 -23.83 10.63 0.48
N MET A 442 -23.44 11.56 -0.39
CA MET A 442 -24.30 12.21 -1.36
C MET A 442 -24.10 11.61 -2.76
N THR A 443 -25.17 11.22 -3.44
CA THR A 443 -25.09 10.70 -4.80
C THR A 443 -25.23 11.83 -5.84
N SER A 444 -24.10 12.36 -6.31
CA SER A 444 -23.98 13.23 -7.48
C SER A 444 -24.00 12.42 -8.79
N SER A 445 -23.42 12.93 -9.87
CA SER A 445 -23.27 12.25 -11.17
C SER A 445 -22.23 12.93 -12.05
N THR A 446 -21.70 12.21 -13.03
CA THR A 446 -20.85 12.79 -14.09
C THR A 446 -21.62 13.85 -14.90
N SER A 447 -22.92 13.68 -15.14
CA SER A 447 -23.77 14.74 -15.73
C SER A 447 -23.79 16.02 -14.88
N GLY A 448 -23.70 15.91 -13.55
CA GLY A 448 -23.59 17.06 -12.65
C GLY A 448 -22.25 17.77 -12.79
N ILE A 449 -21.15 17.01 -12.86
CA ILE A 449 -19.78 17.53 -12.92
C ILE A 449 -19.49 18.18 -14.29
N TYR A 450 -19.83 17.49 -15.37
CA TYR A 450 -19.41 17.84 -16.73
C TYR A 450 -20.53 18.43 -17.61
N GLY A 451 -21.78 18.34 -17.16
CA GLY A 451 -22.96 18.61 -17.97
C GLY A 451 -23.31 17.43 -18.88
N ASN A 452 -24.59 17.34 -19.27
CA ASN A 452 -25.04 16.39 -20.28
C ASN A 452 -26.24 16.96 -21.06
N PHE A 453 -26.33 16.66 -22.36
CA PHE A 453 -27.42 17.17 -23.19
C PHE A 453 -28.78 16.67 -22.69
N GLY A 454 -29.75 17.57 -22.57
CA GLY A 454 -31.11 17.24 -22.14
C GLY A 454 -31.29 17.01 -20.65
N GLN A 455 -30.28 17.31 -19.83
CA GLN A 455 -30.29 17.03 -18.38
C GLN A 455 -30.05 18.27 -17.50
N ALA A 456 -30.42 19.48 -17.96
CA ALA A 456 -30.13 20.72 -17.23
C ALA A 456 -30.66 20.73 -15.77
N ASN A 457 -31.88 20.25 -15.54
CA ASN A 457 -32.48 20.05 -14.21
C ASN A 457 -31.66 19.06 -13.36
N TYR A 458 -31.32 17.90 -13.93
CA TYR A 458 -30.61 16.83 -13.24
C TYR A 458 -29.17 17.22 -12.91
N SER A 459 -28.43 17.78 -13.88
CA SER A 459 -27.08 18.31 -13.69
C SER A 459 -27.03 19.37 -12.59
N ALA A 460 -27.97 20.33 -12.60
CA ALA A 460 -28.06 21.37 -11.56
C ALA A 460 -28.30 20.77 -10.17
N ALA A 461 -29.26 19.86 -10.03
CA ALA A 461 -29.53 19.20 -8.75
C ALA A 461 -28.34 18.36 -8.26
N LYS A 462 -27.66 17.63 -9.16
CA LYS A 462 -26.55 16.72 -8.83
C LYS A 462 -25.27 17.46 -8.46
N LEU A 463 -24.95 18.58 -9.09
CA LEU A 463 -23.82 19.41 -8.68
C LEU A 463 -24.17 20.20 -7.40
N GLY A 464 -25.43 20.58 -7.20
CA GLY A 464 -25.92 21.16 -5.96
C GLY A 464 -25.68 20.26 -4.74
N LEU A 465 -25.75 18.94 -4.90
CA LEU A 465 -25.41 17.98 -3.84
C LEU A 465 -23.92 18.01 -3.45
N VAL A 466 -23.02 18.31 -4.39
CA VAL A 466 -21.58 18.51 -4.08
C VAL A 466 -21.42 19.77 -3.24
N GLY A 467 -22.09 20.87 -3.62
CA GLY A 467 -22.10 22.11 -2.82
C GLY A 467 -22.65 21.91 -1.40
N LEU A 468 -23.73 21.14 -1.25
CA LEU A 468 -24.28 20.75 0.05
C LEU A 468 -23.26 19.92 0.85
N SER A 469 -22.65 18.90 0.23
CA SER A 469 -21.63 18.05 0.86
C SER A 469 -20.44 18.85 1.38
N ASN A 470 -19.96 19.83 0.60
CA ASN A 470 -18.82 20.68 0.99
C ASN A 470 -19.09 21.42 2.31
N THR A 471 -20.30 21.96 2.47
CA THR A 471 -20.66 22.71 3.69
C THR A 471 -20.88 21.78 4.87
N LEU A 472 -21.57 20.66 4.67
CA LEU A 472 -21.78 19.66 5.73
C LEU A 472 -20.46 19.06 6.24
N ALA A 473 -19.48 18.85 5.36
CA ALA A 473 -18.15 18.40 5.75
C ALA A 473 -17.46 19.37 6.71
N ILE A 474 -17.58 20.68 6.47
CA ILE A 474 -17.00 21.73 7.32
C ILE A 474 -17.74 21.80 8.66
N GLU A 475 -19.07 21.86 8.65
CA GLU A 475 -19.88 21.97 9.87
C GLU A 475 -19.80 20.71 10.76
N GLY A 476 -19.63 19.54 10.14
CA GLY A 476 -19.59 18.23 10.78
C GLY A 476 -18.24 17.85 11.39
N SER A 477 -17.14 18.42 10.88
CA SER A 477 -15.77 18.01 11.23
C SER A 477 -15.51 17.98 12.74
N LYS A 478 -15.93 19.02 13.48
CA LYS A 478 -15.75 19.09 14.94
C LYS A 478 -16.58 18.11 15.77
N TYR A 479 -17.52 17.40 15.13
CA TYR A 479 -18.41 16.44 15.77
C TYR A 479 -18.19 15.01 15.28
N GLY A 480 -17.06 14.73 14.60
CA GLY A 480 -16.81 13.40 14.02
C GLY A 480 -17.77 13.03 12.89
N ILE A 481 -18.38 14.02 12.23
CA ILE A 481 -19.29 13.80 11.10
C ILE A 481 -18.55 14.09 9.80
N SER A 482 -18.43 13.09 8.93
CA SER A 482 -17.92 13.29 7.56
C SER A 482 -19.05 13.28 6.53
N CYS A 483 -18.87 14.06 5.46
CA CYS A 483 -19.80 14.10 4.34
C CYS A 483 -19.00 14.08 3.03
N ASN A 484 -19.23 13.06 2.20
CA ASN A 484 -18.57 12.90 0.91
C ASN A 484 -19.61 12.77 -0.21
N ALA A 485 -19.22 13.10 -1.44
CA ALA A 485 -20.03 12.92 -2.63
C ALA A 485 -19.42 11.87 -3.56
N ILE A 486 -20.29 11.10 -4.21
CA ILE A 486 -19.91 10.17 -5.27
C ILE A 486 -20.64 10.50 -6.57
N ALA A 487 -20.00 10.26 -7.70
CA ALA A 487 -20.56 10.35 -9.05
C ALA A 487 -20.47 8.95 -9.70
N PRO A 488 -21.44 8.07 -9.39
CA PRO A 488 -21.39 6.69 -9.85
C PRO A 488 -21.84 6.55 -11.31
N THR A 489 -21.21 5.62 -12.02
CA THR A 489 -21.73 5.09 -13.29
C THR A 489 -21.99 3.60 -13.14
N ALA A 490 -23.27 3.22 -13.19
CA ALA A 490 -23.69 1.83 -13.10
C ALA A 490 -24.88 1.58 -14.04
N TYR A 491 -25.00 0.36 -14.53
CA TYR A 491 -26.13 -0.14 -15.28
C TYR A 491 -27.32 -0.35 -14.33
N SER A 492 -28.42 0.32 -14.61
CA SER A 492 -29.64 0.28 -13.83
C SER A 492 -30.83 0.66 -14.72
N ARG A 493 -32.05 0.52 -14.20
CA ARG A 493 -33.25 1.04 -14.88
C ARG A 493 -33.16 2.52 -15.29
N LEU A 494 -32.36 3.33 -14.59
CA LEU A 494 -32.18 4.76 -14.91
C LEU A 494 -31.20 5.00 -16.07
N THR A 495 -30.26 4.08 -16.32
CA THR A 495 -29.14 4.27 -17.24
C THR A 495 -29.19 3.34 -18.45
N GLN A 496 -30.07 2.33 -18.44
CA GLN A 496 -30.21 1.35 -19.50
C GLN A 496 -30.45 1.96 -20.89
N SER A 497 -31.22 3.05 -20.99
CA SER A 497 -31.49 3.71 -22.27
C SER A 497 -30.34 4.57 -22.79
N LEU A 498 -29.30 4.79 -21.99
CA LEU A 498 -28.15 5.66 -22.30
C LEU A 498 -26.86 4.87 -22.56
N LEU A 499 -26.83 3.59 -22.21
CA LEU A 499 -25.65 2.73 -22.30
C LEU A 499 -25.83 1.67 -23.39
N PRO A 500 -24.74 1.23 -24.06
CA PRO A 500 -24.78 0.10 -24.97
C PRO A 500 -25.30 -1.18 -24.29
N ASP A 501 -25.96 -2.05 -25.07
CA ASP A 501 -26.59 -3.27 -24.55
C ASP A 501 -25.60 -4.24 -23.87
N ASP A 502 -24.31 -4.19 -24.21
CA ASP A 502 -23.25 -5.03 -23.64
C ASP A 502 -22.59 -4.44 -22.38
N ALA A 503 -22.96 -3.22 -21.99
CA ALA A 503 -22.39 -2.52 -20.84
C ALA A 503 -22.80 -3.11 -19.47
N GLU A 504 -23.86 -3.93 -19.44
CA GLU A 504 -24.40 -4.55 -18.22
C GLU A 504 -23.33 -5.33 -17.43
N HIS A 505 -22.44 -6.05 -18.14
CA HIS A 505 -21.40 -6.86 -17.48
C HIS A 505 -20.27 -6.02 -16.87
N GLY A 506 -19.97 -4.86 -17.46
CA GLY A 506 -18.86 -3.99 -17.06
C GLY A 506 -19.24 -2.92 -16.03
N LEU A 507 -20.51 -2.55 -15.92
CA LEU A 507 -20.98 -1.43 -15.09
C LEU A 507 -21.94 -1.88 -13.98
N LYS A 508 -21.64 -2.99 -13.32
CA LYS A 508 -22.48 -3.52 -12.24
C LYS A 508 -22.50 -2.59 -11.01
N PRO A 509 -23.67 -2.37 -10.36
CA PRO A 509 -23.77 -1.60 -9.10
C PRO A 509 -22.80 -2.07 -7.99
N GLU A 510 -22.47 -3.36 -7.97
CA GLU A 510 -21.53 -4.02 -7.06
C GLU A 510 -20.10 -3.47 -7.18
N PHE A 511 -19.76 -2.83 -8.30
CA PHE A 511 -18.46 -2.18 -8.48
C PHE A 511 -18.39 -0.78 -7.86
N VAL A 512 -19.54 -0.17 -7.53
CA VAL A 512 -19.64 1.11 -6.82
C VAL A 512 -19.68 0.90 -5.30
N MET A 513 -20.35 -0.17 -4.87
CA MET A 513 -20.60 -0.50 -3.46
C MET A 513 -19.35 -0.41 -2.55
N PRO A 514 -18.16 -0.92 -2.93
CA PRO A 514 -16.99 -0.91 -2.03
C PRO A 514 -16.56 0.51 -1.60
N LEU A 515 -16.66 1.49 -2.50
CA LEU A 515 -16.34 2.88 -2.18
C LEU A 515 -17.31 3.46 -1.15
N VAL A 516 -18.61 3.20 -1.32
CA VAL A 516 -19.65 3.69 -0.40
C VAL A 516 -19.45 3.11 1.00
N LEU A 517 -19.13 1.81 1.10
CA LEU A 517 -18.79 1.18 2.36
C LEU A 517 -17.55 1.83 2.99
N TYR A 518 -16.46 1.99 2.24
CA TYR A 518 -15.25 2.57 2.79
C TYR A 518 -15.47 4.01 3.28
N LEU A 519 -16.10 4.88 2.50
CA LEU A 519 -16.44 6.26 2.90
C LEU A 519 -17.36 6.32 4.14
N SER A 520 -18.09 5.24 4.40
CA SER A 520 -19.01 5.12 5.54
C SER A 520 -18.40 4.41 6.75
N HIS A 521 -17.18 3.90 6.66
CA HIS A 521 -16.53 3.16 7.73
C HIS A 521 -15.87 4.10 8.75
N GLU A 522 -15.78 3.66 10.00
CA GLU A 522 -15.22 4.46 11.09
C GLU A 522 -13.74 4.80 10.90
N THR A 523 -12.99 3.94 10.22
CA THR A 523 -11.56 4.14 9.89
C THR A 523 -11.33 5.08 8.70
N CYS A 524 -12.38 5.58 8.05
CA CYS A 524 -12.24 6.50 6.93
C CYS A 524 -12.27 7.95 7.42
N ASP A 525 -11.13 8.62 7.27
CA ASP A 525 -10.91 10.02 7.65
C ASP A 525 -11.25 11.01 6.53
N GLU A 526 -11.74 10.51 5.39
CA GLU A 526 -12.08 11.33 4.23
C GLU A 526 -13.38 12.13 4.48
N THR A 527 -13.35 13.42 4.16
CA THR A 527 -14.51 14.32 4.25
C THR A 527 -14.42 15.44 3.23
N GLY A 528 -15.55 15.94 2.74
CA GLY A 528 -15.60 17.03 1.76
C GLY A 528 -15.08 16.66 0.38
N SER A 529 -15.00 15.36 0.08
CA SER A 529 -14.41 14.85 -1.15
C SER A 529 -15.46 14.38 -2.16
N LEU A 530 -15.10 14.48 -3.43
CA LEU A 530 -15.88 14.02 -4.57
C LEU A 530 -15.15 12.88 -5.28
N PHE A 531 -15.84 11.77 -5.54
CA PHE A 531 -15.27 10.62 -6.22
C PHE A 531 -16.11 10.20 -7.42
N GLU A 532 -15.47 9.92 -8.55
CA GLU A 532 -16.08 9.17 -9.64
C GLU A 532 -15.80 7.67 -9.46
N VAL A 533 -16.77 6.83 -9.84
CA VAL A 533 -16.67 5.38 -9.63
C VAL A 533 -17.48 4.61 -10.65
N ALA A 534 -16.84 3.66 -11.33
CA ALA A 534 -17.44 2.83 -12.37
C ALA A 534 -16.58 1.60 -12.66
N GLY A 535 -17.19 0.42 -12.89
CA GLY A 535 -16.47 -0.73 -13.46
C GLY A 535 -15.23 -1.24 -12.71
N GLY A 536 -15.10 -0.94 -11.42
CA GLY A 536 -13.95 -1.28 -10.59
C GLY A 536 -12.86 -0.19 -10.54
N TRP A 537 -13.04 0.91 -11.24
CA TRP A 537 -12.20 2.11 -11.16
C TRP A 537 -12.81 3.15 -10.22
N ILE A 538 -11.95 3.84 -9.46
CA ILE A 538 -12.31 4.95 -8.56
C ILE A 538 -11.31 6.09 -8.77
N GLY A 539 -11.80 7.31 -8.96
CA GLY A 539 -10.99 8.52 -9.08
C GLY A 539 -11.50 9.64 -8.18
N LYS A 540 -10.59 10.41 -7.57
CA LYS A 540 -10.94 11.60 -6.76
C LYS A 540 -10.92 12.85 -7.64
N VAL A 541 -11.95 13.69 -7.50
CA VAL A 541 -12.10 14.95 -8.24
C VAL A 541 -11.87 16.12 -7.28
N ARG A 542 -11.14 17.15 -7.72
CA ARG A 542 -10.94 18.42 -6.99
C ARG A 542 -10.93 19.61 -7.95
N TRP A 543 -11.19 20.79 -7.42
CA TRP A 543 -11.06 22.03 -8.18
C TRP A 543 -9.59 22.41 -8.40
N GLU A 544 -9.34 22.93 -9.60
CA GLU A 544 -8.09 23.57 -9.99
C GLU A 544 -8.42 25.01 -10.43
N LYS A 545 -7.59 25.97 -10.04
CA LYS A 545 -7.75 27.38 -10.42
C LYS A 545 -6.49 27.84 -11.14
N SER A 546 -6.60 28.58 -12.24
CA SER A 546 -5.45 29.27 -12.82
C SER A 546 -4.82 30.24 -11.81
N SER A 547 -3.55 30.61 -12.03
CA SER A 547 -2.91 31.70 -11.27
C SER A 547 -3.61 33.05 -11.52
N GLY A 548 -4.36 33.18 -12.62
CA GLY A 548 -5.06 34.39 -13.00
C GLY A 548 -4.13 35.51 -13.46
N ALA A 549 -4.68 36.72 -13.60
CA ALA A 549 -3.92 37.92 -13.93
C ALA A 549 -4.52 39.16 -13.25
N VAL A 550 -3.66 40.08 -12.81
CA VAL A 550 -4.09 41.42 -12.39
C VAL A 550 -4.23 42.29 -13.62
N VAL A 551 -5.46 42.63 -13.98
CA VAL A 551 -5.77 43.41 -15.20
C VAL A 551 -6.22 44.83 -14.91
N ARG A 552 -6.50 45.15 -13.64
CA ARG A 552 -6.84 46.51 -13.21
C ARG A 552 -5.59 47.26 -12.80
N LYS A 553 -5.41 48.48 -13.32
CA LYS A 553 -4.35 49.41 -12.91
C LYS A 553 -4.84 50.34 -11.80
N LYS A 554 -3.90 50.86 -10.98
CA LYS A 554 -4.23 51.84 -9.94
C LYS A 554 -4.78 53.12 -10.58
N ASN A 555 -5.84 53.67 -10.00
CA ASN A 555 -6.50 54.91 -10.44
C ASN A 555 -7.05 54.87 -11.87
N CYS A 556 -7.09 53.71 -12.53
CA CYS A 556 -7.71 53.53 -13.83
C CYS A 556 -8.97 52.66 -13.70
N PRO A 557 -10.05 52.97 -14.42
CA PRO A 557 -11.15 52.04 -14.55
C PRO A 557 -10.67 50.77 -15.27
N MET A 558 -11.09 49.61 -14.79
CA MET A 558 -10.84 48.34 -15.47
C MET A 558 -11.76 48.25 -16.69
N THR A 559 -11.20 47.93 -17.85
CA THR A 559 -11.94 47.85 -19.12
C THR A 559 -12.12 46.40 -19.59
N PRO A 560 -13.11 46.11 -20.46
CA PRO A 560 -13.20 44.82 -21.16
C PRO A 560 -11.96 44.51 -22.02
N GLU A 561 -11.33 45.53 -22.60
CA GLU A 561 -10.10 45.39 -23.39
C GLU A 561 -8.93 44.87 -22.52
N ASP A 562 -8.78 45.37 -21.28
CA ASP A 562 -7.75 44.87 -20.35
C ASP A 562 -7.90 43.37 -20.07
N VAL A 563 -9.15 42.89 -20.01
CA VAL A 563 -9.48 41.46 -19.83
C VAL A 563 -9.12 40.67 -21.08
N ARG A 564 -9.56 41.12 -22.27
CA ARG A 564 -9.26 40.47 -23.55
C ARG A 564 -7.75 40.34 -23.77
N ASP A 565 -7.01 41.42 -23.54
CA ASP A 565 -5.58 41.49 -23.83
C ASP A 565 -4.72 40.65 -22.85
N ASN A 566 -5.30 40.22 -21.72
CA ASN A 566 -4.67 39.30 -20.77
C ASN A 566 -5.38 37.94 -20.69
N TRP A 567 -6.26 37.61 -21.62
CA TRP A 567 -7.08 36.39 -21.57
C TRP A 567 -6.25 35.10 -21.49
N ASP A 568 -5.16 35.05 -22.23
CA ASP A 568 -4.23 33.91 -22.21
C ASP A 568 -3.60 33.72 -20.83
N LYS A 569 -3.31 34.80 -20.10
CA LYS A 569 -2.79 34.72 -18.72
C LYS A 569 -3.88 34.30 -17.74
N ILE A 570 -5.08 34.86 -17.88
CA ILE A 570 -6.25 34.55 -17.04
C ILE A 570 -6.57 33.04 -17.11
N THR A 571 -6.48 32.46 -18.30
CA THR A 571 -6.87 31.07 -18.57
C THR A 571 -5.70 30.07 -18.55
N ASN A 572 -4.51 30.49 -18.10
CA ASN A 572 -3.32 29.63 -18.04
C ASN A 572 -3.30 28.73 -16.79
N PHE A 573 -3.26 27.41 -17.01
CA PHE A 573 -3.20 26.37 -15.97
C PHE A 573 -1.81 25.73 -15.79
N SER A 574 -0.74 26.26 -16.39
CA SER A 574 0.63 25.72 -16.25
C SER A 574 1.20 25.84 -14.83
N ASN A 575 0.73 26.80 -14.04
CA ASN A 575 1.04 26.92 -12.60
C ASN A 575 -0.27 27.13 -11.82
N PRO A 576 -1.04 26.07 -11.56
CA PRO A 576 -2.36 26.17 -10.99
C PRO A 576 -2.33 26.30 -9.46
N MET A 577 -3.35 26.96 -8.92
CA MET A 577 -3.62 27.06 -7.49
C MET A 577 -4.65 26.01 -7.06
N TYR A 578 -4.42 25.40 -5.89
CA TYR A 578 -5.32 24.41 -5.29
C TYR A 578 -5.85 24.92 -3.95
N HIS A 579 -6.82 25.84 -4.01
CA HIS A 579 -7.48 26.33 -2.80
C HIS A 579 -8.34 25.23 -2.17
N LYS A 580 -8.17 25.03 -0.86
CA LYS A 580 -8.94 24.04 -0.08
C LYS A 580 -10.11 24.71 0.64
N THR A 581 -10.00 26.01 0.94
CA THR A 581 -11.01 26.75 1.69
C THR A 581 -11.36 28.08 1.03
N GLN A 582 -12.52 28.65 1.42
CA GLN A 582 -12.87 30.02 1.04
C GLN A 582 -11.86 31.05 1.58
N VAL A 583 -11.28 30.79 2.75
CA VAL A 583 -10.29 31.67 3.39
C VAL A 583 -9.03 31.78 2.53
N ASP A 584 -8.57 30.68 1.92
CA ASP A 584 -7.42 30.68 1.00
C ASP A 584 -7.67 31.66 -0.16
N GLN A 585 -8.86 31.61 -0.76
CA GLN A 585 -9.23 32.48 -1.87
C GLN A 585 -9.35 33.96 -1.45
N VAL A 586 -9.97 34.25 -0.30
CA VAL A 586 -10.09 35.63 0.19
C VAL A 586 -8.72 36.22 0.50
N THR A 587 -7.83 35.45 1.13
CA THR A 587 -6.46 35.88 1.44
C THR A 587 -5.72 36.25 0.17
N HIS A 588 -5.75 35.38 -0.84
CA HIS A 588 -5.15 35.65 -2.14
C HIS A 588 -5.72 36.91 -2.81
N LEU A 589 -7.04 37.13 -2.77
CA LEU A 589 -7.66 38.34 -3.33
C LEU A 589 -7.24 39.62 -2.58
N MET A 590 -7.07 39.57 -1.26
CA MET A 590 -6.57 40.71 -0.49
C MET A 590 -5.15 41.07 -0.90
N ASP A 591 -4.30 40.09 -1.19
CA ASP A 591 -2.94 40.35 -1.65
C ASP A 591 -2.93 40.96 -3.06
N VAL A 592 -3.82 40.51 -3.96
CA VAL A 592 -4.04 41.16 -5.26
C VAL A 592 -4.48 42.62 -5.10
N ILE A 593 -5.40 42.92 -4.17
CA ILE A 593 -5.85 44.30 -3.93
C ILE A 593 -4.69 45.18 -3.45
N LYS A 594 -3.89 44.69 -2.49
CA LYS A 594 -2.68 45.40 -2.02
C LYS A 594 -1.70 45.68 -3.14
N GLN A 595 -1.48 44.71 -4.03
CA GLN A 595 -0.63 44.89 -5.21
C GLN A 595 -1.14 46.04 -6.08
N ILE A 596 -2.44 46.10 -6.35
CA ILE A 596 -3.01 47.18 -7.17
C ILE A 596 -2.91 48.53 -6.44
N ASP A 597 -3.24 48.59 -5.15
CA ASP A 597 -3.24 49.83 -4.37
C ASP A 597 -1.83 50.39 -4.16
N SER A 598 -0.80 49.55 -4.23
CA SER A 598 0.60 50.00 -4.22
C SER A 598 0.96 50.85 -5.46
N GLY A 599 0.20 50.76 -6.56
CA GLY A 599 0.41 51.58 -7.75
C GLY A 599 1.53 51.13 -8.67
N SER A 600 1.83 49.84 -8.67
CA SER A 600 2.86 49.24 -9.50
C SER A 600 2.49 49.25 -10.99
N ASP A 601 2.68 50.42 -11.60
CA ASP A 601 3.03 50.59 -13.02
C ASP A 601 4.35 51.42 -13.14
N ASP A 602 5.08 51.67 -12.04
CA ASP A 602 6.13 52.69 -12.00
C ASP A 602 7.50 52.21 -11.49
N LYS A 603 8.53 52.56 -12.28
CA LYS A 603 9.95 52.19 -12.22
C LYS A 603 10.75 52.97 -11.16
N SER A 604 10.14 53.41 -10.05
CA SER A 604 10.78 54.37 -9.13
C SER A 604 10.75 54.07 -7.63
N SER A 605 10.25 52.91 -7.19
CA SER A 605 10.37 52.51 -5.77
C SER A 605 11.66 51.71 -5.51
N LEU A 606 12.76 52.43 -5.32
CA LEU A 606 13.97 51.89 -4.68
C LEU A 606 13.63 51.46 -3.24
N MET A 607 13.68 50.15 -3.02
CA MET A 607 13.82 49.42 -1.75
C MET A 607 13.06 49.97 -0.53
N THR A 608 11.89 49.40 -0.23
CA THR A 608 11.47 49.18 1.17
C THR A 608 10.64 47.90 1.34
N LYS A 609 11.18 46.98 2.17
CA LYS A 609 10.64 45.70 2.69
C LYS A 609 10.54 44.51 1.71
N SER A 610 11.43 43.54 1.99
CA SER A 610 11.61 42.20 1.43
C SER A 610 10.33 41.50 0.96
N ASP A 611 10.23 41.26 -0.35
CA ASP A 611 9.41 40.19 -0.88
C ASP A 611 9.99 38.86 -0.37
N GLU A 612 9.38 38.29 0.66
CA GLU A 612 9.68 36.93 1.09
C GLU A 612 8.96 35.95 0.14
N PHE A 613 9.74 35.17 -0.59
CA PHE A 613 9.26 34.14 -1.51
C PHE A 613 9.11 32.83 -0.76
N THR A 614 7.98 32.14 -0.88
CA THR A 614 7.79 30.82 -0.25
C THR A 614 7.40 29.77 -1.28
N GLN A 615 8.02 28.59 -1.20
CA GLN A 615 7.72 27.45 -2.07
C GLN A 615 7.93 26.14 -1.32
N THR A 616 7.17 25.11 -1.69
CA THR A 616 7.41 23.75 -1.21
C THR A 616 8.24 22.97 -2.23
N PHE A 617 9.22 22.19 -1.76
CA PHE A 617 10.04 21.32 -2.60
C PHE A 617 10.11 19.91 -2.01
N THR A 618 9.68 18.91 -2.77
CA THR A 618 9.70 17.50 -2.33
C THR A 618 10.78 16.74 -3.10
N TYR A 619 11.56 15.93 -2.38
CA TYR A 619 12.53 15.03 -2.96
C TYR A 619 12.52 13.66 -2.30
N THR A 620 13.02 12.66 -3.02
CA THR A 620 13.17 11.26 -2.59
C THR A 620 14.61 10.81 -2.73
N GLN A 621 14.92 9.60 -2.25
CA GLN A 621 16.23 8.98 -2.43
C GLN A 621 16.70 8.95 -3.90
N ASN A 622 15.77 8.91 -4.87
CA ASN A 622 16.13 8.93 -6.29
C ASN A 622 16.76 10.25 -6.71
N ASN A 623 16.27 11.38 -6.17
CA ASN A 623 16.82 12.70 -6.44
C ASN A 623 18.22 12.85 -5.84
N THR A 624 18.42 12.31 -4.62
CA THR A 624 19.72 12.40 -3.94
C THR A 624 20.77 11.51 -4.60
N ILE A 625 20.39 10.32 -5.08
CA ILE A 625 21.26 9.42 -5.85
C ILE A 625 21.60 10.04 -7.21
N LEU A 626 20.62 10.60 -7.92
CA LEU A 626 20.84 11.31 -9.19
C LEU A 626 21.83 12.46 -9.01
N TYR A 627 21.65 13.26 -7.95
CA TYR A 627 22.57 14.33 -7.62
C TYR A 627 23.98 13.78 -7.37
N ALA A 628 24.13 12.76 -6.54
CA ALA A 628 25.43 12.15 -6.23
C ALA A 628 26.16 11.67 -7.50
N LEU A 629 25.48 10.92 -8.38
CA LEU A 629 26.01 10.51 -9.68
C LEU A 629 26.44 11.72 -10.53
N SER A 630 25.61 12.76 -10.54
CA SER A 630 25.83 13.95 -11.35
C SER A 630 26.99 14.83 -10.90
N ILE A 631 27.54 14.62 -9.70
CA ILE A 631 28.74 15.28 -9.21
C ILE A 631 29.93 14.32 -9.07
N GLY A 632 29.89 13.20 -9.79
CA GLY A 632 31.02 12.26 -9.97
C GLY A 632 31.02 11.04 -9.05
N CYS A 633 30.01 10.85 -8.20
CA CYS A 633 29.95 9.67 -7.35
C CYS A 633 29.86 8.40 -8.20
N SER A 634 30.70 7.41 -7.92
CA SER A 634 30.81 6.20 -8.74
C SER A 634 30.96 4.97 -7.87
N THR A 635 30.33 3.86 -8.26
CA THR A 635 30.47 2.55 -7.59
C THR A 635 31.90 2.00 -7.57
N ARG A 636 32.84 2.65 -8.28
CA ARG A 636 34.28 2.34 -8.23
C ARG A 636 34.97 2.88 -6.97
N GLN A 637 34.35 3.81 -6.25
CA GLN A 637 34.90 4.40 -5.04
C GLN A 637 34.47 3.58 -3.80
N PRO A 638 35.37 3.33 -2.83
CA PRO A 638 35.13 2.41 -1.72
C PRO A 638 33.88 2.74 -0.88
N ASN A 639 33.60 4.03 -0.65
CA ASN A 639 32.50 4.50 0.19
C ASN A 639 31.30 5.02 -0.60
N ALA A 640 31.33 5.02 -1.93
CA ALA A 640 30.31 5.67 -2.74
C ALA A 640 28.92 5.01 -2.65
N LEU A 641 28.83 3.73 -2.27
CA LEU A 641 27.54 3.05 -2.13
C LEU A 641 26.63 3.72 -1.10
N GLN A 642 27.19 4.38 -0.09
CA GLN A 642 26.40 5.11 0.89
C GLN A 642 25.64 6.31 0.29
N TYR A 643 26.02 6.78 -0.90
CA TYR A 643 25.33 7.85 -1.63
C TYR A 643 24.52 7.33 -2.82
N LEU A 644 24.76 6.09 -3.25
CA LEU A 644 24.25 5.54 -4.51
C LEU A 644 23.25 4.39 -4.32
N TYR A 645 23.16 3.82 -3.13
CA TYR A 645 22.29 2.69 -2.84
C TYR A 645 21.45 2.94 -1.60
N GLU A 646 20.15 3.12 -1.80
CA GLU A 646 19.17 3.48 -0.78
C GLU A 646 19.03 2.45 0.36
N ASN A 647 19.48 1.20 0.15
CA ASN A 647 19.49 0.18 1.21
C ASN A 647 20.87 -0.01 1.86
N HIS A 648 21.86 0.83 1.54
CA HIS A 648 23.13 0.85 2.26
C HIS A 648 22.89 1.20 3.73
N GLU A 649 23.60 0.54 4.65
CA GLU A 649 23.36 0.72 6.10
C GLU A 649 23.62 2.16 6.59
N ASN A 650 24.53 2.86 5.89
CA ASN A 650 24.85 4.26 6.13
C ASN A 650 24.34 5.17 5.00
N PHE A 651 23.23 4.82 4.33
CA PHE A 651 22.71 5.66 3.23
C PHE A 651 22.55 7.11 3.70
N SER A 652 23.21 8.03 3.01
CA SER A 652 23.30 9.43 3.38
C SER A 652 23.23 10.34 2.16
N VAL A 653 22.83 11.58 2.39
CA VAL A 653 22.69 12.60 1.34
C VAL A 653 23.92 13.50 1.35
N LEU A 654 24.54 13.71 0.19
CA LEU A 654 25.66 14.64 0.08
C LEU A 654 25.19 16.06 0.47
N PRO A 655 25.88 16.75 1.40
CA PRO A 655 25.44 18.03 1.94
C PRO A 655 25.16 19.10 0.89
N THR A 656 25.94 19.11 -0.18
CA THR A 656 25.79 20.07 -1.27
C THR A 656 24.51 19.86 -2.09
N PHE A 657 23.78 18.76 -1.91
CA PHE A 657 22.43 18.59 -2.46
C PHE A 657 21.49 19.72 -2.01
N ALA A 658 21.75 20.37 -0.87
CA ALA A 658 21.03 21.54 -0.35
C ALA A 658 20.85 22.68 -1.37
N VAL A 659 21.75 22.79 -2.36
CA VAL A 659 21.63 23.82 -3.40
C VAL A 659 20.48 23.53 -4.37
N ILE A 660 20.11 22.26 -4.59
CA ILE A 660 19.06 21.85 -5.52
C ILE A 660 17.67 22.37 -5.11
N PRO A 661 17.15 22.10 -3.89
CA PRO A 661 15.89 22.68 -3.46
C PRO A 661 15.97 24.20 -3.41
N ALA A 662 17.08 24.77 -2.92
CA ALA A 662 17.21 26.22 -2.83
C ALA A 662 17.21 26.93 -4.19
N GLN A 663 17.84 26.33 -5.22
CA GLN A 663 17.87 26.83 -6.59
C GLN A 663 16.49 26.79 -7.25
N ALA A 664 15.58 25.91 -6.81
CA ALA A 664 14.22 25.87 -7.34
C ALA A 664 13.44 27.18 -7.12
N LEU A 665 13.83 27.96 -6.10
CA LEU A 665 13.22 29.27 -5.80
C LEU A 665 13.89 30.42 -6.57
N THR A 666 15.04 30.21 -7.20
CA THR A 666 15.84 31.25 -7.88
C THR A 666 15.05 31.98 -8.96
N MET A 667 14.25 31.27 -9.77
CA MET A 667 13.45 31.89 -10.84
C MET A 667 12.34 32.78 -10.29
N ASN A 668 11.72 32.39 -9.18
CA ASN A 668 10.72 33.22 -8.51
C ASN A 668 11.38 34.47 -7.90
N ILE A 669 12.53 34.30 -7.24
CA ILE A 669 13.28 35.41 -6.67
C ILE A 669 13.73 36.37 -7.76
N ILE A 670 14.48 35.93 -8.77
CA ILE A 670 15.04 36.83 -9.79
C ILE A 670 13.97 37.34 -10.77
N GLY A 671 13.04 36.48 -11.18
CA GLY A 671 12.04 36.81 -12.19
C GLY A 671 10.84 37.60 -11.69
N SER A 672 10.54 37.55 -10.38
CA SER A 672 9.41 38.26 -9.79
C SER A 672 9.81 39.39 -8.82
N SER A 673 11.10 39.58 -8.54
CA SER A 673 11.55 40.70 -7.73
C SER A 673 11.65 41.99 -8.55
N ASN A 674 11.24 43.09 -7.94
CA ASN A 674 11.40 44.42 -8.50
C ASN A 674 12.83 44.94 -8.25
N LEU A 675 13.79 44.49 -9.06
CA LEU A 675 15.21 44.85 -8.93
C LEU A 675 15.54 46.29 -9.38
N GLY A 676 14.58 47.00 -9.98
CA GLY A 676 14.80 48.36 -10.51
C GLY A 676 15.57 48.41 -11.85
N PHE A 677 15.97 47.27 -12.39
CA PHE A 677 16.59 47.11 -13.71
C PHE A 677 16.18 45.78 -14.33
N GLU A 678 16.26 45.68 -15.66
CA GLU A 678 15.98 44.43 -16.38
C GLU A 678 17.16 43.47 -16.27
N VAL A 679 16.87 42.21 -15.94
CA VAL A 679 17.87 41.14 -15.87
C VAL A 679 17.76 40.29 -17.12
N ASP A 680 18.75 40.42 -17.99
CA ASP A 680 18.92 39.52 -19.14
C ASP A 680 19.45 38.17 -18.61
N LEU A 681 18.58 37.16 -18.57
CA LEU A 681 18.92 35.82 -18.07
C LEU A 681 20.07 35.16 -18.84
N ALA A 682 20.30 35.53 -20.11
CA ALA A 682 21.43 35.02 -20.89
C ALA A 682 22.79 35.59 -20.43
N LYS A 683 22.77 36.66 -19.62
CA LYS A 683 23.95 37.36 -19.07
C LYS A 683 24.06 37.22 -17.56
N VAL A 684 23.30 36.31 -16.98
CA VAL A 684 23.34 35.99 -15.56
C VAL A 684 24.44 34.95 -15.31
N LEU A 685 25.43 35.33 -14.52
CA LEU A 685 26.53 34.48 -14.08
C LEU A 685 26.39 34.18 -12.59
N HIS A 686 26.52 32.90 -12.24
CA HIS A 686 26.59 32.49 -10.83
C HIS A 686 27.97 32.81 -10.28
N GLY A 687 28.07 33.82 -9.40
CA GLY A 687 29.35 34.35 -8.92
C GLY A 687 29.88 33.64 -7.68
N GLU A 688 29.05 33.46 -6.65
CA GLU A 688 29.44 32.79 -5.41
C GLU A 688 28.30 31.94 -4.84
N GLN A 689 28.65 30.91 -4.08
CA GLN A 689 27.71 30.06 -3.36
C GLN A 689 28.14 29.91 -1.91
N TYR A 690 27.18 29.99 -0.99
CA TYR A 690 27.30 29.55 0.39
C TYR A 690 26.19 28.56 0.74
N VAL A 691 26.53 27.54 1.52
CA VAL A 691 25.58 26.60 2.12
C VAL A 691 25.99 26.38 3.57
N GLU A 692 25.02 26.44 4.49
CA GLU A 692 25.16 26.00 5.89
C GLU A 692 24.04 25.02 6.21
N LEU A 693 24.39 23.90 6.82
CA LEU A 693 23.44 22.92 7.33
C LEU A 693 23.54 22.84 8.85
N PHE A 694 22.39 22.84 9.52
CA PHE A 694 22.34 22.67 10.98
C PHE A 694 22.25 21.20 11.38
N ARG A 695 21.88 20.34 10.42
CA ARG A 695 21.82 18.88 10.56
C ARG A 695 21.86 18.21 9.17
N PRO A 696 22.19 16.91 9.09
CA PRO A 696 22.21 16.18 7.83
C PRO A 696 20.86 16.21 7.12
N LEU A 697 20.90 16.27 5.79
CA LEU A 697 19.68 16.17 4.97
C LEU A 697 19.11 14.75 5.05
N PRO A 698 17.79 14.58 5.30
CA PRO A 698 17.16 13.28 5.26
C PRO A 698 17.13 12.74 3.81
N PRO A 699 17.11 11.40 3.60
CA PRO A 699 16.97 10.77 2.29
C PRO A 699 15.74 11.21 1.46
N THR A 700 14.65 11.54 2.14
CA THR A 700 13.37 11.96 1.57
C THR A 700 12.79 13.04 2.47
N ALA A 701 12.28 14.13 1.89
CA ALA A 701 11.58 15.17 2.63
C ALA A 701 10.70 16.04 1.73
N THR A 702 9.67 16.63 2.32
CA THR A 702 8.99 17.82 1.80
C THR A 702 9.46 19.06 2.55
N LEU A 703 10.23 19.92 1.88
CA LEU A 703 10.80 21.14 2.44
C LEU A 703 9.89 22.35 2.19
N THR A 704 9.80 23.24 3.17
CA THR A 704 9.31 24.61 2.98
C THR A 704 10.50 25.55 2.80
N LEU A 705 10.60 26.19 1.65
CA LEU A 705 11.66 27.12 1.28
C LEU A 705 11.18 28.56 1.50
N LYS A 706 12.00 29.39 2.13
CA LYS A 706 11.77 30.83 2.27
C LYS A 706 12.94 31.61 1.72
N GLY A 707 12.70 32.35 0.65
CA GLY A 707 13.70 33.13 -0.07
C GLY A 707 13.54 34.63 0.14
N LYS A 708 14.65 35.37 0.21
CA LYS A 708 14.64 36.84 0.28
C LYS A 708 15.86 37.42 -0.43
N ILE A 709 15.70 38.57 -1.08
CA ILE A 709 16.83 39.36 -1.55
C ILE A 709 17.48 40.05 -0.35
N VAL A 710 18.74 39.73 -0.12
CA VAL A 710 19.55 40.25 0.97
C VAL A 710 20.12 41.62 0.61
N ASP A 711 20.63 41.74 -0.62
CA ASP A 711 21.19 42.98 -1.13
C ASP A 711 21.32 43.01 -2.67
N VAL A 712 21.43 44.21 -3.24
CA VAL A 712 21.72 44.42 -4.66
C VAL A 712 22.79 45.49 -4.80
N LEU A 713 23.92 45.16 -5.45
CA LEU A 713 25.08 46.04 -5.57
C LEU A 713 25.27 46.51 -7.01
N ASP A 714 25.65 47.76 -7.17
CA ASP A 714 26.04 48.31 -8.48
C ASP A 714 27.56 48.20 -8.64
N LYS A 715 28.02 47.42 -9.62
CA LYS A 715 29.45 47.29 -9.96
C LYS A 715 29.82 48.09 -11.23
N GLY A 716 28.98 49.04 -11.63
CA GLY A 716 29.18 49.93 -12.78
C GLY A 716 28.76 49.27 -14.09
N SER A 717 29.49 48.26 -14.55
CA SER A 717 29.16 47.53 -15.79
C SER A 717 28.25 46.31 -15.57
N GLY A 718 27.79 46.07 -14.35
CA GLY A 718 26.88 44.98 -14.00
C GLY A 718 26.33 45.11 -12.59
N ALA A 719 25.28 44.35 -12.29
CA ALA A 719 24.67 44.28 -10.97
C ALA A 719 25.07 42.99 -10.25
N VAL A 720 25.25 43.04 -8.93
CA VAL A 720 25.33 41.84 -8.08
C VAL A 720 24.03 41.71 -7.31
N ILE A 721 23.35 40.57 -7.43
CA ILE A 721 22.13 40.26 -6.68
C ILE A 721 22.48 39.20 -5.66
N ILE A 722 22.23 39.49 -4.38
CA ILE A 722 22.47 38.58 -3.27
C ILE A 722 21.13 38.18 -2.70
N TYR A 723 20.84 36.88 -2.69
CA TYR A 723 19.64 36.36 -2.07
C TYR A 723 19.94 35.15 -1.20
N GLU A 724 19.08 34.94 -0.22
CA GLU A 724 19.19 33.87 0.76
C GLU A 724 17.94 33.01 0.71
N VAL A 725 18.11 31.71 0.87
CA VAL A 725 17.02 30.73 0.97
C VAL A 725 17.22 29.90 2.23
N GLU A 726 16.25 30.01 3.13
CA GLU A 726 16.12 29.18 4.33
C GLU A 726 15.27 27.95 3.99
N MET A 727 15.72 26.77 4.44
CA MET A 727 15.03 25.51 4.23
C MET A 727 14.49 24.99 5.55
N TYR A 728 13.19 24.75 5.62
CA TYR A 728 12.50 24.21 6.78
C TYR A 728 11.94 22.81 6.46
N ASP A 729 11.99 21.90 7.41
CA ASP A 729 11.37 20.58 7.27
C ASP A 729 9.86 20.59 7.56
N GLU A 730 9.25 19.41 7.56
CA GLU A 730 7.82 19.21 7.84
C GLU A 730 7.44 19.59 9.29
N ALA A 731 8.38 19.49 10.22
CA ALA A 731 8.22 19.96 11.61
C ALA A 731 8.42 21.48 11.76
N LYS A 732 8.69 22.20 10.66
CA LYS A 732 9.01 23.62 10.60
C LYS A 732 10.31 24.00 11.32
N GLU A 733 11.23 23.05 11.45
CA GLU A 733 12.57 23.30 11.98
C GLU A 733 13.53 23.69 10.85
N LEU A 734 14.38 24.69 11.12
CA LEU A 734 15.38 25.16 10.15
C LEU A 734 16.44 24.08 9.91
N LEU A 735 16.53 23.64 8.65
CA LEU A 735 17.43 22.58 8.19
C LEU A 735 18.75 23.15 7.66
N GLY A 736 18.69 24.26 6.92
CA GLY A 736 19.87 24.91 6.36
C GLY A 736 19.58 26.24 5.67
N ILE A 737 20.65 26.94 5.35
CA ILE A 737 20.65 28.26 4.70
C ILE A 737 21.53 28.19 3.45
N ASN A 738 21.04 28.76 2.36
CA ASN A 738 21.82 28.95 1.14
C ASN A 738 21.90 30.44 0.83
N GLN A 739 23.08 30.97 0.54
CA GLN A 739 23.24 32.33 0.02
C GLN A 739 23.86 32.29 -1.37
N PHE A 740 23.15 32.87 -2.32
CA PHE A 740 23.52 32.94 -3.72
C PHE A 740 23.97 34.35 -4.05
N VAL A 741 25.08 34.46 -4.79
CA VAL A 741 25.58 35.74 -5.31
C VAL A 741 25.61 35.63 -6.82
N ILE A 742 24.71 36.36 -7.47
CA ILE A 742 24.54 36.33 -8.92
C ILE A 742 25.02 37.64 -9.52
N PHE A 743 25.76 37.57 -10.63
CA PHE A 743 26.21 38.73 -11.37
C PHE A 743 25.44 38.86 -12.68
N SER A 744 24.74 39.98 -12.87
CA SER A 744 24.06 40.30 -14.12
C SER A 744 24.91 41.29 -14.91
N VAL A 745 25.50 40.81 -16.01
CA VAL A 745 26.38 41.63 -16.86
C VAL A 745 25.54 42.62 -17.66
N GLY A 746 25.94 43.90 -17.64
CA GLY A 746 25.26 44.98 -18.36
C GLY A 746 24.16 45.69 -17.57
N SER A 747 23.70 45.12 -16.44
CA SER A 747 22.63 45.70 -15.62
C SER A 747 23.14 46.62 -14.49
N GLY A 748 24.34 47.21 -14.64
CA GLY A 748 24.91 48.18 -13.69
C GLY A 748 24.58 49.63 -14.03
N GLY A 749 25.11 50.58 -13.26
CA GLY A 749 24.96 52.02 -13.51
C GLY A 749 23.63 52.61 -13.02
N PHE A 750 22.91 51.88 -12.15
CA PHE A 750 21.66 52.31 -11.53
C PHE A 750 21.86 53.11 -10.24
N GLY A 751 23.12 53.34 -9.82
CA GLY A 751 23.46 54.21 -8.69
C GLY A 751 23.36 53.54 -7.31
N GLY A 752 23.36 52.20 -7.25
CA GLY A 752 23.38 51.44 -5.99
C GLY A 752 24.74 51.50 -5.25
N HIS A 753 24.76 51.05 -4.00
CA HIS A 753 26.02 50.92 -3.26
C HIS A 753 26.88 49.79 -3.86
N ARG A 754 28.21 49.94 -3.75
CA ARG A 754 29.14 49.01 -4.39
C ARG A 754 29.47 47.80 -3.52
N ASP A 755 29.42 47.92 -2.20
CA ASP A 755 29.92 46.91 -1.27
C ASP A 755 28.95 46.70 -0.11
N THR A 756 28.91 45.48 0.44
CA THR A 756 27.98 45.08 1.50
C THR A 756 28.66 44.21 2.55
N ASP A 757 28.17 44.30 3.79
CA ASP A 757 28.55 43.43 4.91
C ASP A 757 27.63 42.21 5.03
N LYS A 758 26.50 42.18 4.31
CA LYS A 758 25.51 41.08 4.35
C LYS A 758 25.93 39.84 3.54
N GLN A 759 26.92 39.99 2.66
CA GLN A 759 27.48 38.87 1.89
C GLN A 759 28.41 38.05 2.76
N ILE A 760 28.21 36.72 2.80
CA ILE A 760 29.17 35.81 3.42
C ILE A 760 30.47 35.85 2.62
N LYS A 761 31.56 36.27 3.26
CA LYS A 761 32.84 36.56 2.60
C LYS A 761 33.58 35.27 2.21
N SER A 762 34.19 35.30 1.03
CA SER A 762 35.18 34.30 0.60
C SER A 762 36.46 34.39 1.44
N ALA A 763 37.21 33.29 1.55
CA ALA A 763 38.43 33.24 2.33
C ALA A 763 39.68 33.61 1.52
N GLN A 764 40.75 34.03 2.21
CA GLN A 764 42.09 34.11 1.61
C GLN A 764 42.77 32.74 1.72
N ILE A 765 43.22 32.20 0.60
CA ILE A 765 43.90 30.90 0.57
C ILE A 765 45.27 31.01 1.27
N PRO A 766 45.61 30.07 2.17
CA PRO A 766 46.91 30.06 2.84
C PRO A 766 48.09 30.08 1.85
N LYS A 767 49.06 30.97 2.07
CA LYS A 767 50.27 31.10 1.24
C LYS A 767 51.33 30.04 1.56
N ARG A 768 50.92 28.77 1.55
CA ARG A 768 51.78 27.58 1.77
C ARG A 768 51.35 26.46 0.82
N LYS A 769 52.10 25.35 0.75
CA LYS A 769 51.68 24.18 -0.03
C LYS A 769 50.39 23.57 0.54
N PRO A 770 49.49 23.03 -0.30
CA PRO A 770 48.29 22.32 0.15
C PRO A 770 48.67 21.08 0.96
N ASP A 771 47.83 20.75 1.93
CA ASP A 771 47.97 19.56 2.76
C ASP A 771 47.54 18.30 1.99
N LYS A 772 46.46 18.42 1.21
CA LYS A 772 45.95 17.37 0.32
C LYS A 772 45.59 17.96 -1.05
N VAL A 773 45.72 17.12 -2.08
CA VAL A 773 45.27 17.42 -3.45
C VAL A 773 44.56 16.18 -3.96
N SER A 774 43.32 16.34 -4.41
CA SER A 774 42.53 15.25 -5.01
C SER A 774 42.07 15.70 -6.40
N SER A 775 42.13 14.79 -7.37
CA SER A 775 41.84 15.08 -8.78
C SER A 775 40.92 14.03 -9.35
N GLU A 776 39.82 14.47 -9.97
CA GLU A 776 38.85 13.59 -10.61
C GLU A 776 38.49 14.13 -12.00
N LYS A 777 38.45 13.23 -13.00
CA LYS A 777 38.05 13.58 -14.36
C LYS A 777 36.54 13.52 -14.51
N THR A 778 35.93 14.62 -14.97
CA THR A 778 34.49 14.67 -15.25
C THR A 778 34.13 13.82 -16.47
N ASN A 779 32.90 13.33 -16.56
CA ASN A 779 32.39 12.72 -17.79
C ASN A 779 32.18 13.80 -18.87
N ILE A 780 32.30 13.44 -20.16
CA ILE A 780 31.89 14.32 -21.26
C ILE A 780 30.40 14.68 -21.18
N ASP A 781 29.57 13.78 -20.63
CA ASP A 781 28.13 14.00 -20.45
C ASP A 781 27.79 14.58 -19.06
N GLN A 782 28.77 15.05 -18.29
CA GLN A 782 28.55 15.44 -16.89
C GLN A 782 27.53 16.58 -16.75
N ALA A 783 27.57 17.58 -17.63
CA ALA A 783 26.60 18.67 -17.63
C ALA A 783 25.18 18.20 -18.02
N ALA A 784 25.09 17.24 -18.95
CA ALA A 784 23.83 16.64 -19.36
C ALA A 784 23.18 15.82 -18.24
N LEU A 785 23.99 15.20 -17.38
CA LEU A 785 23.51 14.50 -16.18
C LEU A 785 23.14 15.48 -15.06
N TYR A 786 23.98 16.49 -14.79
CA TYR A 786 23.77 17.45 -13.69
C TYR A 786 22.51 18.30 -13.88
N ARG A 787 22.21 18.74 -15.11
CA ARG A 787 20.99 19.53 -15.39
C ARG A 787 19.69 18.83 -15.01
N LEU A 788 19.67 17.49 -14.92
CA LEU A 788 18.49 16.71 -14.52
C LEU A 788 18.07 16.97 -13.06
N ASN A 789 18.94 17.59 -12.26
CA ASN A 789 18.60 18.02 -10.90
C ASN A 789 17.77 19.32 -10.86
N GLY A 790 17.54 19.99 -11.99
CA GLY A 790 16.63 21.15 -12.08
C GLY A 790 17.18 22.36 -12.82
N ASP A 791 18.50 22.46 -13.01
CA ASP A 791 19.12 23.56 -13.76
C ASP A 791 19.11 23.28 -15.27
N SER A 792 18.01 23.68 -15.91
CA SER A 792 17.77 23.42 -17.33
C SER A 792 18.38 24.46 -18.29
N ASN A 793 19.25 25.36 -17.82
CA ASN A 793 19.82 26.43 -18.64
C ASN A 793 20.50 25.86 -19.91
N PRO A 794 20.09 26.28 -21.13
CA PRO A 794 20.59 25.72 -22.37
C PRO A 794 22.11 25.89 -22.56
N LEU A 795 22.75 26.87 -21.90
CA LEU A 795 24.19 27.11 -22.02
C LEU A 795 25.06 25.91 -21.61
N HIS A 796 24.48 24.97 -20.86
CA HIS A 796 25.16 23.75 -20.38
C HIS A 796 25.03 22.55 -21.32
N ILE A 797 24.27 22.64 -22.41
CA ILE A 797 24.04 21.51 -23.32
C ILE A 797 23.95 21.89 -24.80
N ASP A 798 23.44 23.08 -25.11
CA ASP A 798 23.24 23.56 -26.48
C ASP A 798 24.42 24.46 -26.90
N SER A 799 25.14 24.03 -27.93
CA SER A 799 26.29 24.75 -28.47
C SER A 799 25.94 26.10 -29.06
N GLU A 800 24.77 26.26 -29.70
CA GLU A 800 24.35 27.53 -30.29
C GLU A 800 24.05 28.55 -29.18
N PHE A 801 23.33 28.11 -28.14
CA PHE A 801 23.03 28.97 -27.00
C PHE A 801 24.29 29.31 -26.18
N ALA A 802 25.20 28.35 -25.99
CA ALA A 802 26.49 28.61 -25.34
C ALA A 802 27.30 29.69 -26.08
N ALA A 803 27.31 29.65 -27.42
CA ALA A 803 27.96 30.66 -28.26
C ALA A 803 27.31 32.05 -28.10
N ILE A 804 25.98 32.13 -28.04
CA ILE A 804 25.26 33.39 -27.76
C ILE A 804 25.63 33.94 -26.38
N ALA A 805 25.79 33.06 -25.38
CA ALA A 805 26.22 33.43 -24.03
C ALA A 805 27.73 33.74 -23.92
N GLY A 806 28.48 33.71 -25.02
CA GLY A 806 29.91 34.08 -25.08
C GLY A 806 30.87 32.92 -24.77
N PHE A 807 30.41 31.68 -24.78
CA PHE A 807 31.25 30.49 -24.59
C PHE A 807 31.46 29.74 -25.90
N GLN A 808 32.68 29.24 -26.14
CA GLN A 808 33.01 28.51 -27.38
C GLN A 808 32.30 27.15 -27.50
N GLN A 809 31.84 26.59 -26.38
CA GLN A 809 31.12 25.32 -26.29
C GLN A 809 30.38 25.26 -24.94
N PRO A 810 29.45 24.30 -24.76
CA PRO A 810 28.75 24.12 -23.50
C PRO A 810 29.70 23.91 -22.32
N ILE A 811 29.43 24.60 -21.21
CA ILE A 811 30.25 24.55 -20.00
C ILE A 811 29.56 23.72 -18.92
N LEU A 812 30.34 23.16 -18.01
CA LEU A 812 29.83 22.48 -16.82
C LEU A 812 29.25 23.50 -15.83
N HIS A 813 28.16 23.15 -15.16
CA HIS A 813 27.59 23.97 -14.10
C HIS A 813 28.64 24.25 -13.01
N GLY A 814 28.74 25.51 -12.56
CA GLY A 814 29.60 25.86 -11.43
C GLY A 814 29.26 25.03 -10.19
N LEU A 815 27.97 24.86 -9.91
CA LEU A 815 27.46 24.04 -8.80
C LEU A 815 27.81 22.54 -8.92
N CYS A 816 28.02 22.03 -10.14
CA CYS A 816 28.57 20.68 -10.33
C CYS A 816 30.03 20.61 -9.87
N THR A 817 30.88 21.55 -10.33
CA THR A 817 32.29 21.66 -9.91
C THR A 817 32.42 21.85 -8.39
N PHE A 818 31.50 22.61 -7.80
CA PHE A 818 31.35 22.76 -6.35
C PHE A 818 31.04 21.44 -5.64
N GLY A 819 30.14 20.62 -6.19
CA GLY A 819 29.85 19.28 -5.67
C GLY A 819 31.07 18.35 -5.71
N TYR A 820 31.86 18.38 -6.79
CA TYR A 820 33.14 17.66 -6.87
C TYR A 820 34.11 18.07 -5.76
N ALA A 821 34.32 19.38 -5.58
CA ALA A 821 35.22 19.90 -4.55
C ALA A 821 34.77 19.51 -3.13
N ALA A 822 33.48 19.58 -2.84
CA ALA A 822 32.93 19.15 -1.56
C ALA A 822 33.13 17.65 -1.32
N ARG A 823 32.96 16.81 -2.34
CA ARG A 823 33.24 15.37 -2.26
C ARG A 823 34.71 15.08 -1.96
N HIS A 824 35.63 15.75 -2.66
CA HIS A 824 37.07 15.61 -2.40
C HIS A 824 37.40 15.94 -0.92
N ILE A 825 36.83 17.03 -0.40
CA ILE A 825 37.05 17.45 0.99
C ILE A 825 36.44 16.47 2.00
N LEU A 826 35.20 16.01 1.76
CA LEU A 826 34.55 15.03 2.63
C LEU A 826 35.35 13.72 2.67
N HIS A 827 35.87 13.28 1.53
CA HIS A 827 36.68 12.07 1.46
C HIS A 827 37.99 12.20 2.24
N GLU A 828 38.71 13.32 2.05
CA GLU A 828 40.04 13.53 2.67
C GLU A 828 39.97 13.91 4.15
N PHE A 829 38.94 14.67 4.57
CA PHE A 829 38.88 15.31 5.90
C PHE A 829 37.66 14.95 6.74
N ALA A 830 36.72 14.17 6.22
CA ALA A 830 35.55 13.69 6.98
C ALA A 830 35.34 12.18 6.88
N ASN A 831 36.25 11.42 6.23
CA ASN A 831 36.07 10.00 5.93
C ASN A 831 34.68 9.70 5.32
N ASP A 832 34.24 10.58 4.43
CA ASP A 832 32.91 10.54 3.82
C ASP A 832 31.72 10.58 4.82
N ASP A 833 31.90 11.00 6.07
CA ASP A 833 30.81 11.21 7.02
C ASP A 833 30.15 12.59 6.83
N THR A 834 28.96 12.59 6.25
CA THR A 834 28.20 13.81 5.98
C THR A 834 27.72 14.52 7.24
N LYS A 835 27.67 13.84 8.39
CA LYS A 835 27.32 14.45 9.69
C LYS A 835 28.36 15.44 10.18
N LEU A 836 29.58 15.35 9.68
CA LEU A 836 30.65 16.27 10.03
C LEU A 836 30.59 17.56 9.22
N PHE A 837 29.82 17.62 8.13
CA PHE A 837 29.69 18.83 7.34
C PHE A 837 28.88 19.90 8.08
N LYS A 838 29.40 21.12 8.12
CA LYS A 838 28.68 22.29 8.64
C LYS A 838 28.36 23.31 7.55
N ALA A 839 29.37 23.79 6.84
CA ALA A 839 29.18 24.83 5.84
C ALA A 839 30.22 24.77 4.72
N ILE A 840 29.90 25.37 3.57
CA ILE A 840 30.83 25.55 2.46
C ILE A 840 30.59 26.92 1.80
N LYS A 841 31.67 27.61 1.45
CA LYS A 841 31.66 28.85 0.67
C LYS A 841 32.58 28.69 -0.53
N VAL A 842 32.21 29.24 -1.67
CA VAL A 842 33.10 29.33 -2.84
C VAL A 842 32.78 30.53 -3.74
N ARG A 843 33.79 30.98 -4.50
CA ARG A 843 33.62 31.86 -5.65
C ARG A 843 33.95 31.14 -6.96
N PHE A 844 33.04 31.20 -7.93
CA PHE A 844 33.25 30.70 -9.28
C PHE A 844 34.03 31.74 -10.08
N THR A 845 35.16 31.34 -10.67
CA THR A 845 36.06 32.28 -11.35
C THR A 845 36.16 32.05 -12.85
N LYS A 846 36.07 30.80 -13.29
CA LYS A 846 36.22 30.39 -14.69
C LYS A 846 35.39 29.14 -14.99
N PRO A 847 34.95 28.95 -16.25
CA PRO A 847 34.19 27.77 -16.64
C PRO A 847 35.06 26.50 -16.66
N VAL A 848 34.42 25.36 -16.42
CA VAL A 848 34.97 24.01 -16.65
C VAL A 848 34.28 23.43 -17.89
N ILE A 849 35.01 22.74 -18.74
CA ILE A 849 34.41 22.01 -19.88
C ILE A 849 34.15 20.56 -19.44
N PRO A 850 32.96 19.98 -19.69
CA PRO A 850 32.71 18.57 -19.42
C PRO A 850 33.76 17.66 -20.08
N GLY A 851 34.31 16.70 -19.34
CA GLY A 851 35.43 15.87 -19.77
C GLY A 851 36.81 16.34 -19.26
N GLN A 852 36.93 17.57 -18.73
CA GLN A 852 38.15 18.03 -18.06
C GLN A 852 38.25 17.51 -16.62
N SER A 853 39.46 17.56 -16.08
CA SER A 853 39.73 17.19 -14.68
C SER A 853 39.47 18.37 -13.74
N ILE A 854 38.98 18.06 -12.56
CA ILE A 854 38.82 19.00 -11.45
C ILE A 854 39.81 18.56 -10.37
N GLU A 855 40.82 19.39 -10.12
CA GLU A 855 41.82 19.17 -9.09
C GLU A 855 41.58 20.14 -7.93
N THR A 856 41.24 19.62 -6.74
CA THR A 856 40.96 20.40 -5.53
C THR A 856 42.18 20.39 -4.63
N HIS A 857 42.71 21.58 -4.36
CA HIS A 857 43.83 21.83 -3.45
C HIS A 857 43.27 22.24 -2.10
N MET A 858 43.72 21.61 -1.02
CA MET A 858 43.09 21.72 0.31
C MET A 858 44.12 22.05 1.39
N TRP A 859 43.78 23.01 2.25
CA TRP A 859 44.59 23.44 3.40
C TRP A 859 43.75 23.38 4.67
N GLN A 860 44.16 22.57 5.64
CA GLN A 860 43.51 22.47 6.92
C GLN A 860 44.05 23.53 7.90
N GLU A 861 43.14 24.26 8.55
CA GLU A 861 43.43 25.03 9.77
C GLU A 861 42.32 24.79 10.80
N GLY A 862 42.63 24.00 11.83
CA GLY A 862 41.63 23.53 12.78
C GLY A 862 40.55 22.69 12.09
N ASN A 863 39.29 23.12 12.24
CA ASN A 863 38.13 22.49 11.64
C ASN A 863 37.69 23.10 10.29
N ARG A 864 38.43 24.09 9.79
CA ARG A 864 38.19 24.72 8.49
C ARG A 864 39.18 24.19 7.46
N ILE A 865 38.66 23.73 6.33
CA ILE A 865 39.44 23.32 5.16
C ILE A 865 39.30 24.41 4.11
N TYR A 866 40.35 25.22 3.92
CA TYR A 866 40.42 26.15 2.80
C TYR A 866 40.67 25.37 1.51
N PHE A 867 40.08 25.80 0.40
CA PHE A 867 40.31 25.13 -0.86
C PHE A 867 40.22 26.05 -2.07
N GLU A 868 40.87 25.62 -3.14
CA GLU A 868 40.63 26.09 -4.50
C GLU A 868 40.57 24.88 -5.43
N SER A 869 39.86 25.00 -6.56
CA SER A 869 39.85 23.97 -7.59
C SER A 869 40.40 24.51 -8.90
N ARG A 870 41.18 23.68 -9.58
CA ARG A 870 41.85 23.98 -10.84
C ARG A 870 41.49 22.95 -11.91
N VAL A 871 41.58 23.37 -13.16
CA VAL A 871 41.60 22.47 -14.32
C VAL A 871 43.06 22.29 -14.74
N PRO A 872 43.70 21.15 -14.41
CA PRO A 872 45.12 20.95 -14.66
C PRO A 872 45.48 21.01 -16.14
N GLU A 873 44.57 20.62 -17.04
CA GLU A 873 44.78 20.65 -18.49
C GLU A 873 44.95 22.06 -19.05
N SER A 874 44.39 23.07 -18.38
CA SER A 874 44.46 24.48 -18.80
C SER A 874 45.18 25.38 -17.81
N ASN A 875 45.60 24.84 -16.67
CA ASN A 875 46.18 25.56 -15.53
C ASN A 875 45.32 26.76 -15.08
N GLN A 876 44.00 26.59 -15.07
CA GLN A 876 43.04 27.62 -14.69
C GLN A 876 42.39 27.33 -13.34
N THR A 877 42.39 28.31 -12.44
CA THR A 877 41.58 28.27 -11.20
C THR A 877 40.12 28.53 -11.55
N VAL A 878 39.25 27.57 -11.24
CA VAL A 878 37.80 27.58 -11.53
C VAL A 878 36.96 27.84 -10.29
N LEU A 879 37.45 27.42 -9.11
CA LEU A 879 36.91 27.75 -7.80
C LEU A 879 37.99 28.43 -6.98
N SER A 880 37.69 29.58 -6.37
CA SER A 880 38.63 30.36 -5.55
C SER A 880 38.02 30.81 -4.23
N GLY A 881 38.88 31.16 -3.28
CA GLY A 881 38.50 31.67 -1.97
C GLY A 881 37.57 30.74 -1.19
N GLY A 882 37.66 29.43 -1.46
CA GLY A 882 36.76 28.44 -0.92
C GLY A 882 37.14 28.03 0.50
N TYR A 883 36.14 27.67 1.29
CA TYR A 883 36.34 26.94 2.53
C TYR A 883 35.18 25.98 2.81
N VAL A 884 35.47 24.89 3.53
CA VAL A 884 34.50 24.01 4.17
C VAL A 884 34.73 24.06 5.67
N ASP A 885 33.67 24.30 6.44
CA ASP A 885 33.66 24.12 7.88
C ASP A 885 33.14 22.73 8.21
N LEU A 886 33.89 22.00 9.04
CA LEU A 886 33.48 20.72 9.60
C LEU A 886 33.22 20.84 11.10
N HIS A 887 32.36 20.00 11.65
CA HIS A 887 32.18 19.87 13.10
C HIS A 887 33.43 19.27 13.76
N SER A 888 34.08 18.33 13.08
CA SER A 888 35.40 17.77 13.43
C SER A 888 36.09 17.24 12.18
N VAL A 889 37.42 17.17 12.19
CA VAL A 889 38.22 16.64 11.08
C VAL A 889 38.65 15.21 11.35
N ILE A 890 38.46 14.34 10.36
CA ILE A 890 38.97 12.96 10.33
C ILE A 890 39.79 12.81 9.05
N ILE A 891 41.12 12.76 9.18
CA ILE A 891 42.02 12.68 8.02
C ILE A 891 42.04 11.24 7.49
N ASN A 892 41.69 11.08 6.22
CA ASN A 892 41.80 9.81 5.53
C ASN A 892 43.25 9.61 5.02
N ASN A 893 43.85 8.46 5.32
CA ASN A 893 45.23 8.14 4.97
C ASN A 893 45.35 7.29 3.69
N ASP A 894 44.23 6.91 3.09
CA ASP A 894 44.23 6.22 1.81
C ASP A 894 44.59 7.19 0.67
N PRO A 895 45.44 6.78 -0.30
CA PRO A 895 45.85 7.66 -1.40
C PRO A 895 44.72 7.87 -2.41
N PRO A 896 44.46 9.11 -2.87
CA PRO A 896 43.45 9.37 -3.89
C PRO A 896 43.93 8.88 -5.27
N GLY A 897 43.19 7.95 -5.89
CA GLY A 897 43.17 7.79 -7.34
C GLY A 897 44.14 6.79 -8.01
N SER A 898 44.88 5.92 -7.31
CA SER A 898 45.68 4.88 -8.00
C SER A 898 44.89 3.59 -8.23
N ILE A 899 44.33 3.42 -9.43
CA ILE A 899 43.87 2.12 -9.93
C ILE A 899 45.11 1.36 -10.42
N THR A 900 45.57 0.36 -9.67
CA THR A 900 46.35 -0.74 -10.27
C THR A 900 45.73 -2.08 -9.90
N ASN A 901 45.42 -2.86 -10.92
CA ASN A 901 44.98 -4.26 -10.82
C ASN A 901 46.04 -5.07 -10.08
N LYS A 902 45.74 -5.51 -8.86
CA LYS A 902 46.28 -6.76 -8.34
C LYS A 902 45.18 -7.57 -7.68
N GLN A 903 44.75 -8.59 -8.41
CA GLN A 903 44.09 -9.76 -7.83
C GLN A 903 45.06 -10.48 -6.90
N SER A 904 44.48 -11.00 -5.82
CA SER A 904 44.92 -12.15 -5.02
C SER A 904 46.34 -12.13 -4.46
N GLU A 905 46.48 -11.70 -3.20
CA GLU A 905 47.40 -12.37 -2.26
C GLU A 905 46.72 -12.51 -0.89
N THR A 906 46.52 -13.76 -0.50
CA THR A 906 46.21 -14.24 0.85
C THR A 906 47.30 -13.80 1.83
N PRO A 907 46.99 -13.22 3.00
CA PRO A 907 47.94 -13.15 4.10
C PRO A 907 47.92 -14.49 4.84
N GLU A 908 49.10 -15.08 4.93
CA GLU A 908 49.42 -16.22 5.77
C GLU A 908 48.95 -15.99 7.21
N ARG A 909 48.30 -17.02 7.74
CA ARG A 909 47.80 -17.09 9.11
C ARG A 909 48.95 -17.49 10.01
N SER A 910 49.42 -16.59 10.87
CA SER A 910 50.22 -16.96 12.02
C SER A 910 49.34 -17.79 12.97
N GLU A 911 49.85 -18.96 13.33
CA GLU A 911 49.29 -19.81 14.38
C GLU A 911 49.43 -19.11 15.73
N GLU A 912 48.32 -18.88 16.42
CA GLU A 912 48.31 -18.90 17.89
C GLU A 912 46.89 -19.21 18.40
N SER A 913 46.77 -20.36 19.06
CA SER A 913 45.55 -20.82 19.72
C SER A 913 45.28 -20.01 20.98
N LYS A 914 44.10 -19.41 21.12
CA LYS A 914 43.51 -19.09 22.43
C LYS A 914 42.05 -19.51 22.51
N THR A 915 41.82 -20.25 23.57
CA THR A 915 40.62 -20.94 24.06
C THR A 915 39.37 -20.07 24.15
N GLY A 916 38.22 -20.68 23.87
CA GLY A 916 36.91 -20.09 24.04
C GLY A 916 36.58 -19.75 25.49
N ALA A 917 36.16 -18.51 25.70
CA ALA A 917 35.29 -18.07 26.78
C ALA A 917 34.55 -16.81 26.27
N ASP A 918 33.24 -16.76 26.51
CA ASP A 918 32.27 -15.71 26.14
C ASP A 918 31.87 -15.58 24.66
N LEU A 919 31.16 -16.59 24.14
CA LEU A 919 30.29 -16.45 22.96
C LEU A 919 28.84 -16.26 23.39
N LYS A 920 28.19 -15.19 22.92
CA LYS A 920 26.79 -14.88 23.22
C LYS A 920 25.84 -15.92 22.60
N ALA A 921 26.21 -16.47 21.44
CA ALA A 921 25.47 -17.51 20.73
C ALA A 921 25.28 -18.79 21.54
N LYS A 922 26.15 -19.07 22.53
CA LYS A 922 26.05 -20.25 23.39
C LYS A 922 24.71 -20.31 24.14
N ALA A 923 24.26 -19.19 24.71
CA ALA A 923 22.99 -19.13 25.44
C ALA A 923 21.79 -19.42 24.51
N ALA A 924 21.83 -18.92 23.27
CA ALA A 924 20.82 -19.23 22.27
C ALA A 924 20.81 -20.72 21.90
N PHE A 925 21.97 -21.34 21.71
CA PHE A 925 22.05 -22.78 21.43
C PHE A 925 21.67 -23.67 22.61
N ASP A 926 21.96 -23.26 23.84
CA ASP A 926 21.52 -23.99 25.04
C ASP A 926 19.99 -24.02 25.15
N GLU A 927 19.33 -22.90 24.83
CA GLU A 927 17.86 -22.83 24.82
C GLU A 927 17.24 -23.61 23.65
N ILE A 928 17.83 -23.53 22.45
CA ILE A 928 17.43 -24.38 21.33
C ILE A 928 17.56 -25.86 21.74
N ASN A 929 18.65 -26.24 22.40
CA ASN A 929 18.88 -27.64 22.82
C ASN A 929 17.84 -28.15 23.82
N LYS A 930 17.40 -27.32 24.78
CA LYS A 930 16.28 -27.67 25.67
C LYS A 930 15.00 -27.97 24.89
N ARG A 931 14.69 -27.15 23.87
CA ARG A 931 13.50 -27.32 23.02
C ARG A 931 13.59 -28.55 22.14
N VAL A 932 14.76 -28.79 21.51
CA VAL A 932 15.03 -30.03 20.75
C VAL A 932 14.85 -31.28 21.62
N THR A 933 15.26 -31.20 22.89
CA THR A 933 15.12 -32.31 23.85
C THR A 933 13.67 -32.50 24.30
N ALA A 934 12.92 -31.43 24.51
CA ALA A 934 11.52 -31.48 24.92
C ALA A 934 10.58 -31.94 23.79
N GLN A 935 10.91 -31.65 22.53
CA GLN A 935 10.08 -31.93 21.35
C GLN A 935 10.89 -32.54 20.18
N PRO A 936 11.42 -33.76 20.32
CA PRO A 936 12.33 -34.37 19.34
C PRO A 936 11.68 -34.59 17.96
N ASP A 937 10.35 -34.72 17.90
CA ASP A 937 9.63 -34.93 16.63
C ASP A 937 9.58 -33.68 15.75
N LEU A 938 9.75 -32.48 16.32
CA LEU A 938 9.79 -31.23 15.56
C LEU A 938 11.09 -31.11 14.75
N VAL A 939 12.20 -31.60 15.31
CA VAL A 939 13.51 -31.64 14.65
C VAL A 939 13.63 -32.79 13.66
N LYS A 940 12.99 -33.95 13.93
CA LYS A 940 12.91 -35.07 12.97
C LYS A 940 12.23 -34.69 11.65
N LYS A 941 11.27 -33.75 11.67
CA LYS A 941 10.61 -33.22 10.44
C LYS A 941 11.59 -32.52 9.49
N ILE A 942 12.74 -32.07 9.97
CA ILE A 942 13.78 -31.43 9.16
C ILE A 942 14.54 -32.47 8.34
N ASN A 943 14.76 -33.67 8.90
CA ASN A 943 15.44 -34.82 8.27
C ASN A 943 16.73 -34.43 7.52
N ALA A 944 17.53 -33.54 8.12
CA ALA A 944 18.79 -33.06 7.56
C ALA A 944 19.78 -32.68 8.67
N ILE A 945 21.07 -32.76 8.35
CA ILE A 945 22.19 -32.34 9.20
C ILE A 945 22.60 -30.94 8.77
N ILE A 946 22.42 -29.98 9.68
CA ILE A 946 22.71 -28.56 9.44
C ILE A 946 23.74 -28.07 10.45
N VAL A 947 24.77 -27.38 9.95
CA VAL A 947 25.87 -26.84 10.76
C VAL A 947 25.78 -25.33 10.83
N PHE A 948 25.95 -24.79 12.03
CA PHE A 948 26.09 -23.36 12.30
C PHE A 948 27.53 -23.08 12.68
N ASP A 949 28.26 -22.39 11.81
CA ASP A 949 29.61 -21.90 12.07
C ASP A 949 29.51 -20.45 12.58
N ILE A 950 29.69 -20.28 13.89
CA ILE A 950 29.68 -18.96 14.51
C ILE A 950 31.05 -18.32 14.34
N THR A 951 31.06 -17.10 13.80
CA THR A 951 32.27 -16.31 13.62
C THR A 951 32.40 -15.21 14.68
N LYS A 952 33.63 -14.82 14.98
CA LYS A 952 33.98 -13.59 15.69
C LYS A 952 35.18 -13.00 14.99
N ASP A 953 35.13 -11.71 14.65
CA ASP A 953 36.17 -11.02 13.88
C ASP A 953 36.50 -11.72 12.54
N GLY A 954 35.47 -12.31 11.90
CA GLY A 954 35.59 -12.98 10.59
C GLY A 954 36.17 -14.41 10.62
N ALA A 955 36.62 -14.92 11.77
CA ALA A 955 37.08 -16.29 11.93
C ALA A 955 36.02 -17.17 12.59
N VAL A 956 35.84 -18.42 12.13
CA VAL A 956 34.96 -19.40 12.79
C VAL A 956 35.56 -19.77 14.14
N VAL A 957 34.87 -19.43 15.22
CA VAL A 957 35.30 -19.64 16.59
C VAL A 957 34.62 -20.85 17.25
N GLN A 958 33.42 -21.22 16.79
CA GLN A 958 32.70 -22.39 17.29
C GLN A 958 31.67 -22.87 16.26
N SER A 959 31.45 -24.20 16.19
CA SER A 959 30.39 -24.79 15.37
C SER A 959 29.35 -25.51 16.23
N TRP A 960 28.08 -25.44 15.86
CA TRP A 960 26.99 -26.27 16.40
C TRP A 960 26.29 -27.03 15.29
N THR A 961 25.90 -28.27 15.55
CA THR A 961 25.22 -29.13 14.59
C THR A 961 23.83 -29.48 15.09
N ILE A 962 22.84 -29.26 14.23
CA ILE A 962 21.50 -29.84 14.37
C ILE A 962 21.41 -31.06 13.45
N ASP A 963 21.39 -32.24 14.05
CA ASP A 963 21.18 -33.51 13.35
C ASP A 963 19.69 -33.84 13.37
N GLY A 964 18.97 -33.41 12.32
CA GLY A 964 17.57 -33.71 12.10
C GLY A 964 17.27 -35.17 11.82
N LYS A 965 18.27 -36.02 11.53
CA LYS A 965 18.07 -37.47 11.38
C LYS A 965 18.06 -38.16 12.74
N LYS A 966 18.93 -37.74 13.66
CA LYS A 966 19.05 -38.28 15.02
C LYS A 966 18.22 -37.52 16.06
N GLY A 967 17.64 -36.38 15.68
CA GLY A 967 16.84 -35.52 16.56
C GLY A 967 17.68 -34.87 17.67
N LYS A 968 18.93 -34.52 17.38
CA LYS A 968 19.89 -34.02 18.38
C LYS A 968 20.54 -32.71 17.96
N LEU A 969 20.86 -31.88 18.94
CA LEU A 969 21.74 -30.73 18.79
C LEU A 969 23.00 -30.96 19.61
N TYR A 970 24.18 -30.71 19.05
CA TYR A 970 25.44 -30.82 19.76
C TYR A 970 26.49 -29.82 19.25
N SER A 971 27.44 -29.47 20.11
CA SER A 971 28.58 -28.63 19.73
C SER A 971 29.61 -29.44 18.94
N GLY A 972 30.16 -28.86 17.88
CA GLY A 972 31.13 -29.49 16.99
C GLY A 972 30.55 -29.80 15.61
N LYS A 973 31.43 -30.25 14.71
CA LYS A 973 31.06 -30.64 13.34
C LYS A 973 30.45 -32.06 13.33
N PRO A 974 29.59 -32.40 12.36
CA PRO A 974 29.03 -33.73 12.24
C PRO A 974 30.04 -34.73 11.69
N ASP A 975 29.87 -36.00 12.08
CA ASP A 975 30.62 -37.14 11.49
C ASP A 975 30.18 -37.42 10.05
N GLU A 976 28.93 -37.09 9.71
CA GLU A 976 28.36 -37.19 8.35
C GLU A 976 28.41 -35.83 7.63
N ALA A 977 28.47 -35.83 6.30
CA ALA A 977 28.49 -34.59 5.53
C ALA A 977 27.25 -33.71 5.77
N ALA A 978 27.47 -32.46 6.18
CA ALA A 978 26.42 -31.47 6.37
C ALA A 978 25.71 -31.14 5.05
N GLN A 979 24.38 -31.11 5.08
CA GLN A 979 23.55 -30.80 3.91
C GLN A 979 23.33 -29.28 3.74
N ALA A 980 23.51 -28.52 4.83
CA ALA A 980 23.62 -27.07 4.80
C ALA A 980 24.57 -26.59 5.91
N THR A 981 25.34 -25.55 5.62
CA THR A 981 26.17 -24.83 6.59
C THR A 981 25.79 -23.36 6.56
N ILE A 982 25.48 -22.81 7.73
CA ILE A 982 25.15 -21.41 7.97
C ILE A 982 26.33 -20.81 8.73
N THR A 983 26.95 -19.78 8.16
CA THR A 983 28.04 -19.04 8.81
C THR A 983 27.57 -17.64 9.14
N VAL A 984 27.69 -17.23 10.39
CA VAL A 984 27.14 -15.95 10.90
C VAL A 984 27.93 -15.48 12.12
N ASP A 985 28.04 -14.17 12.30
CA ASP A 985 28.70 -13.58 13.47
C ASP A 985 27.95 -13.86 14.78
N ASP A 986 28.68 -13.97 15.89
CA ASP A 986 28.15 -14.24 17.24
C ASP A 986 27.01 -13.29 17.63
N GLU A 987 27.15 -11.99 17.36
CA GLU A 987 26.13 -10.99 17.71
C GLU A 987 24.93 -11.03 16.75
N ASP A 988 25.19 -11.22 15.46
CA ASP A 988 24.15 -11.35 14.44
C ASP A 988 23.31 -12.61 14.63
N PHE A 989 23.91 -13.72 15.08
CA PHE A 989 23.19 -14.94 15.40
C PHE A 989 22.25 -14.76 16.60
N VAL A 990 22.68 -14.07 17.65
CA VAL A 990 21.80 -13.77 18.80
C VAL A 990 20.64 -12.86 18.38
N ASN A 991 20.91 -11.83 17.56
CA ASN A 991 19.86 -10.97 17.03
C ASN A 991 18.88 -11.74 16.12
N LEU A 992 19.37 -12.72 15.35
CA LEU A 992 18.55 -13.62 14.55
C LEU A 992 17.67 -14.52 15.43
N ALA A 993 18.25 -15.16 16.45
CA ALA A 993 17.55 -16.05 17.37
C ALA A 993 16.50 -15.30 18.22
N ALA A 994 16.76 -14.04 18.58
CA ALA A 994 15.84 -13.16 19.29
C ALA A 994 14.80 -12.48 18.39
N GLY A 995 14.80 -12.72 17.08
CA GLY A 995 13.87 -12.11 16.12
C GLY A 995 14.11 -10.62 15.83
N LYS A 996 15.20 -10.04 16.32
CA LYS A 996 15.60 -8.63 16.08
C LYS A 996 16.26 -8.42 14.72
N ALA A 997 16.73 -9.51 14.09
CA ALA A 997 17.29 -9.51 12.75
C ALA A 997 16.60 -10.57 11.87
N SER A 998 16.56 -10.31 10.56
CA SER A 998 15.93 -11.18 9.56
C SER A 998 16.99 -11.94 8.77
N ALA A 999 16.89 -13.27 8.68
CA ALA A 999 17.83 -14.10 7.93
C ALA A 999 17.98 -13.69 6.46
N PRO A 1000 16.91 -13.41 5.69
CA PRO A 1000 17.03 -12.82 4.35
C PRO A 1000 17.84 -11.52 4.32
N VAL A 1001 17.64 -10.63 5.30
CA VAL A 1001 18.34 -9.34 5.37
C VAL A 1001 19.83 -9.54 5.67
N LEU A 1002 20.17 -10.39 6.64
CA LEU A 1002 21.58 -10.70 6.96
C LEU A 1002 22.28 -11.42 5.80
N PHE A 1003 21.58 -12.28 5.06
CA PHE A 1003 22.10 -12.95 3.87
C PHE A 1003 22.38 -11.95 2.75
N THR A 1004 21.43 -11.06 2.43
CA THR A 1004 21.62 -10.01 1.42
C THR A 1004 22.73 -9.02 1.82
N LYS A 1005 22.91 -8.75 3.12
CA LYS A 1005 24.02 -7.92 3.64
C LYS A 1005 25.37 -8.64 3.72
N GLY A 1006 25.46 -9.91 3.33
CA GLY A 1006 26.69 -10.72 3.38
C GLY A 1006 27.16 -11.10 4.80
N LYS A 1007 26.40 -10.73 5.84
CA LYS A 1007 26.66 -11.03 7.26
C LYS A 1007 26.25 -12.44 7.65
N LEU A 1008 25.38 -13.08 6.86
CA LEU A 1008 25.07 -14.51 6.93
C LEU A 1008 25.45 -15.17 5.61
N LYS A 1009 26.33 -16.17 5.65
CA LYS A 1009 26.71 -16.98 4.49
C LYS A 1009 26.04 -18.34 4.57
N LEU A 1010 25.60 -18.86 3.44
CA LEU A 1010 24.94 -20.15 3.37
C LEU A 1010 25.57 -21.01 2.29
N LYS A 1011 25.96 -22.24 2.64
CA LYS A 1011 26.57 -23.22 1.75
C LYS A 1011 25.76 -24.52 1.81
N GLY A 1012 25.43 -25.08 0.65
CA GLY A 1012 24.62 -26.32 0.55
C GLY A 1012 23.15 -26.06 0.19
N ASN A 1013 22.24 -26.92 0.63
CA ASN A 1013 20.84 -26.89 0.22
C ASN A 1013 20.06 -25.78 0.94
N VAL A 1014 19.91 -24.65 0.25
CA VAL A 1014 19.24 -23.41 0.72
C VAL A 1014 17.80 -23.65 1.19
N MET A 1015 17.06 -24.55 0.55
CA MET A 1015 15.67 -24.86 0.91
C MET A 1015 15.55 -25.58 2.26
N LEU A 1016 16.57 -26.34 2.67
CA LEU A 1016 16.58 -27.00 3.98
C LEU A 1016 16.83 -26.00 5.11
N ALA A 1017 17.65 -24.98 4.88
CA ALA A 1017 17.88 -23.94 5.87
C ALA A 1017 16.66 -23.03 6.10
N GLN A 1018 15.81 -22.83 5.09
CA GLN A 1018 14.54 -22.09 5.27
C GLN A 1018 13.55 -22.83 6.18
N LYS A 1019 13.61 -24.16 6.27
CA LYS A 1019 12.82 -24.97 7.21
C LYS A 1019 13.26 -24.83 8.67
N LEU A 1020 14.41 -24.21 8.95
CA LEU A 1020 14.78 -23.84 10.32
C LEU A 1020 13.98 -22.63 10.81
N SER A 1021 13.51 -21.75 9.91
CA SER A 1021 12.72 -20.58 10.32
C SER A 1021 11.42 -20.97 11.02
N THR A 1022 10.86 -22.14 10.72
CA THR A 1022 9.71 -22.72 11.44
C THR A 1022 10.05 -23.14 12.88
N LEU A 1023 11.29 -23.54 13.19
CA LEU A 1023 11.73 -23.80 14.57
C LEU A 1023 11.86 -22.51 15.40
N PHE A 1024 12.15 -21.38 14.75
CA PHE A 1024 12.35 -20.08 15.41
C PHE A 1024 11.08 -19.20 15.45
N LYS A 1025 10.06 -19.50 14.65
CA LYS A 1025 8.82 -18.70 14.52
C LYS A 1025 7.68 -19.16 15.43
N GLU A 1026 7.66 -20.42 15.87
CA GLU A 1026 6.72 -20.86 16.90
C GLU A 1026 7.20 -20.32 18.26
N GLN A 1027 6.59 -19.19 18.66
CA GLN A 1027 6.77 -18.45 19.92
C GLN A 1027 8.16 -17.82 20.15
N SER A 1028 8.39 -16.67 19.53
CA SER A 1028 9.52 -15.78 19.86
C SER A 1028 9.25 -14.98 21.15
N LYS A 1029 9.47 -15.60 22.31
CA LYS A 1029 10.11 -14.94 23.45
C LYS A 1029 11.32 -15.80 23.82
N LEU A 1030 12.48 -15.37 23.33
CA LEU A 1030 13.81 -15.86 23.63
C LEU A 1030 14.58 -14.70 24.29
#